data_AF-A0A9P7S135-F1
#
_entry.id   AF-A0A9P7S135-F1
#
_cell.length_a   1.000
_cell.length_b   1.000
_cell.length_c   1.000
_cell.angle_alpha   90.00
_cell.angle_beta   90.00
_cell.angle_gamma   90.00
#
_symmetry.space_group_name_H-M   'P 1'
#
loop_
_entity.id
_entity.type
_entity.pdbx_description
1 polymer ?
#
loop_
_entity_poly.entity_id
_entity_poly.type
_entity_poly.pdbx_seq_one_letter_code
_entity_poly.pdbx_strand_id
1 'polypeptide(L)'
;MPVSSSKHPGADNIEISDSESSTAEIYPSKRRKVSEGSSHSSHTMASANLATMNSHLKGRKRFRADVEVMKEACQKGFMAYDFQLTKFSPGDEDGSFEIHVATKSGEPIVSVNFLISDTSDYPKDHSCFAHSMESDPPVNIQSVIENVSTSPARTIAETVESMLSNISKAMTYGDAAMETGSEDDDEEDYEVYDVDDEFEDPAYAVGTTSKFQLGCLQRDFIDTVASLYRPGLIRFGLNDFCISVSLSVVKLAESIPPRALMAWDRRLLSRSQHLVLLISGFRGVYPPPDLTAAGRREGSTAGSTPLTFRVGLSGKYKPGRDQARDAQRNYGLIIRDAEDELQAQKEKEKQEALAALYEWDGEGEDPMASADMPPVGEEEEEEIEVDEEGFDRFSLSSSLESLMDQNFSKLVEIRRRHRIGWAGAELVLWEVEQNQIPEKDIVVLKAKEIKAVDDEEHGFADIKNLPHDPLAGLEPEGEINIPLTAFCYLIRCLILCTRYCIVCHRRLETDYEALKPYVCGAKLCAYQYYTLNQGPSLEYEIIHNPRSVDLLVSLTYSAAVEGGLDDPLPVGLGLQVPEPDISKVSDAPTPMPAIAIAGMPLAQSTPSAQSVLNEVVSLKDVPLHDFDSLGLKQMRASVAQLIDSLPGIDDMRKFLMRKRRTGKPVPKLVDCDPTVIPAAWKILRWIVGSCTAYLEEITDPNECVRNIESSWRQYRFSVGAPDAEAKFKASVEEAQATDTNCQQYPSLFAFHGSPLRNWHSIIRHGLWFKTVAHGRAYGHGVYMAKEGTISLGTYSAGHRVGISGWRKSKIGATSCAALVEVVNQPSKFVSNNPYYVVQHTQWLICRYLLVKTGSGNDGTPLTTNMTENKAEAEISNHVPYVKLDPKQPITLNSKPLEIPDPGHKLEVLMRERRNEFGYQDEEMDATDQEVFNYVEGADFNGKGKGKEVQHNGYIDIDFEMDAAAPGTTHHSFAVGDAYH
;
A
#
# COMPACT_ATOMS: atom_id res chain seq x y z
N MET A 1 -54.61 -2.95 43.31
CA MET A 1 -55.35 -1.84 43.96
C MET A 1 -54.57 -1.40 45.19
N PRO A 2 -54.43 -0.08 45.48
CA PRO A 2 -54.80 0.98 44.55
C PRO A 2 -54.00 2.30 44.60
N VAL A 3 -54.28 3.09 43.54
CA VAL A 3 -54.23 4.57 43.35
C VAL A 3 -52.87 5.27 43.43
N SER A 4 -52.49 6.22 42.56
CA SER A 4 -53.22 7.21 41.72
C SER A 4 -52.18 7.95 40.84
N SER A 5 -52.40 8.61 39.71
CA SER A 5 -53.53 8.81 38.78
C SER A 5 -53.04 9.72 37.64
N SER A 6 -53.34 9.31 36.39
CA SER A 6 -53.70 10.08 35.18
C SER A 6 -53.59 11.62 35.11
N LYS A 7 -53.15 12.15 33.95
CA LYS A 7 -53.92 13.09 33.09
C LYS A 7 -53.20 13.44 31.75
N HIS A 8 -53.82 13.07 30.63
CA HIS A 8 -53.93 13.88 29.39
C HIS A 8 -55.22 14.75 29.52
N PRO A 9 -55.47 15.87 28.79
CA PRO A 9 -55.44 15.97 27.30
C PRO A 9 -55.16 17.38 26.67
N GLY A 10 -55.23 17.44 25.32
CA GLY A 10 -55.39 18.67 24.48
C GLY A 10 -54.09 19.14 23.84
N ALA A 11 -53.80 18.99 22.53
CA ALA A 11 -54.52 19.41 21.33
C ALA A 11 -54.86 20.90 21.32
N ASP A 12 -53.96 21.72 20.75
CA ASP A 12 -54.32 22.90 19.97
C ASP A 12 -53.23 23.23 18.94
N ASN A 13 -53.69 23.33 17.69
CA ASN A 13 -53.11 23.97 16.52
C ASN A 13 -52.25 25.21 16.85
N ILE A 14 -51.20 25.45 16.07
CA ILE A 14 -51.01 26.71 15.34
C ILE A 14 -49.97 26.50 14.23
N GLU A 15 -50.30 27.10 13.10
CA GLU A 15 -49.71 27.03 11.79
C GLU A 15 -48.28 27.57 11.71
N ILE A 16 -47.56 26.98 10.76
CA ILE A 16 -46.35 27.50 10.13
C ILE A 16 -46.77 28.71 9.29
N SER A 17 -46.13 29.87 9.49
CA SER A 17 -46.17 30.96 8.52
C SER A 17 -44.80 31.63 8.39
N ASP A 18 -44.28 31.57 7.17
CA ASP A 18 -43.25 32.43 6.62
C ASP A 18 -43.55 33.91 6.85
N SER A 19 -42.52 34.72 7.09
CA SER A 19 -42.31 35.97 6.35
C SER A 19 -41.02 36.69 6.75
N GLU A 20 -40.32 37.12 5.70
CA GLU A 20 -39.22 38.06 5.67
C GLU A 20 -39.60 39.42 6.30
N SER A 21 -38.65 40.11 6.95
CA SER A 21 -38.41 41.53 6.66
C SER A 21 -37.08 42.03 7.23
N SER A 22 -36.40 42.80 6.38
CA SER A 22 -35.32 43.74 6.63
C SER A 22 -35.58 44.73 7.78
N THR A 23 -34.51 45.18 8.46
CA THR A 23 -34.12 46.60 8.64
C THR A 23 -32.87 46.76 9.52
N ALA A 24 -31.81 47.30 8.91
CA ALA A 24 -31.10 48.54 9.25
C ALA A 24 -30.62 48.89 10.69
N GLU A 25 -29.34 49.30 10.71
CA GLU A 25 -28.62 50.27 11.59
C GLU A 25 -28.17 49.86 13.01
N ILE A 26 -26.87 50.08 13.31
CA ILE A 26 -26.32 51.28 13.99
C ILE A 26 -24.82 51.04 14.32
N TYR A 27 -23.95 51.91 13.82
CA TYR A 27 -22.53 52.05 14.25
C TYR A 27 -22.43 52.87 15.55
N PRO A 28 -21.45 52.61 16.44
CA PRO A 28 -20.94 53.64 17.32
C PRO A 28 -19.52 54.09 16.94
N SER A 29 -19.34 55.41 16.94
CA SER A 29 -18.11 56.12 16.63
C SER A 29 -17.33 56.55 17.89
N LYS A 30 -16.00 56.46 17.79
CA LYS A 30 -14.95 57.36 18.34
C LYS A 30 -14.84 57.57 19.86
N ARG A 31 -13.66 57.20 20.38
CA ARG A 31 -12.96 57.99 21.42
C ARG A 31 -11.51 58.27 20.98
N ARG A 32 -11.27 59.53 20.59
CA ARG A 32 -9.94 60.11 20.33
C ARG A 32 -9.34 60.56 21.65
N LYS A 33 -8.07 60.25 21.92
CA LYS A 33 -7.24 60.95 22.90
C LYS A 33 -5.96 61.40 22.18
N VAL A 34 -5.71 62.71 22.21
CA VAL A 34 -4.52 63.37 21.66
C VAL A 34 -3.58 63.66 22.82
N SER A 35 -2.30 63.36 22.67
CA SER A 35 -1.20 64.08 23.33
C SER A 35 0.03 64.06 22.42
N GLU A 36 0.59 65.23 22.20
CA GLU A 36 1.67 65.57 21.28
C GLU A 36 3.06 65.15 21.80
N GLY A 37 4.00 64.93 20.85
CA GLY A 37 5.38 65.42 20.93
C GLY A 37 6.46 64.52 21.52
N SER A 38 7.21 63.81 20.67
CA SER A 38 8.68 63.79 20.72
C SER A 38 9.27 63.31 19.39
N SER A 39 10.33 63.98 18.96
CA SER A 39 11.02 63.91 17.67
C SER A 39 12.12 62.84 17.62
N HIS A 40 12.37 62.32 16.41
CA HIS A 40 13.54 61.56 15.91
C HIS A 40 13.68 60.06 16.26
N SER A 41 13.34 59.19 15.29
CA SER A 41 14.31 58.39 14.50
C SER A 41 13.61 57.74 13.29
N SER A 42 14.37 57.46 12.23
CA SER A 42 13.93 56.95 10.92
C SER A 42 13.35 55.53 11.01
N HIS A 43 12.11 55.33 10.57
CA HIS A 43 11.42 54.04 10.53
C HIS A 43 11.93 53.13 9.40
N THR A 44 12.59 52.01 9.74
CA THR A 44 12.63 50.79 8.93
C THR A 44 11.30 50.05 9.10
N MET A 45 10.61 49.69 8.02
CA MET A 45 9.42 48.84 8.12
C MET A 45 9.83 47.39 8.40
N ALA A 46 9.47 46.85 9.56
CA ALA A 46 9.70 45.45 9.90
C ALA A 46 8.95 44.52 8.91
N SER A 47 9.63 43.50 8.40
CA SER A 47 9.09 42.49 7.48
C SER A 47 7.78 41.84 7.98
N ALA A 48 7.66 41.60 9.29
CA ALA A 48 6.44 41.11 9.93
C ALA A 48 5.20 42.00 9.70
N ASN A 49 5.39 43.32 9.56
CA ASN A 49 4.28 44.22 9.22
C ASN A 49 3.87 44.06 7.75
N LEU A 50 4.83 43.96 6.82
CA LEU A 50 4.56 43.74 5.39
C LEU A 50 3.87 42.39 5.15
N ALA A 51 4.31 41.35 5.88
CA ALA A 51 3.72 40.02 5.86
C ALA A 51 2.24 40.01 6.30
N THR A 52 1.78 40.93 7.15
CA THR A 52 0.39 40.93 7.67
C THR A 52 -0.58 41.83 6.90
N MET A 53 -0.09 42.75 6.06
CA MET A 53 -0.91 43.78 5.39
C MET A 53 -2.05 43.23 4.52
N ASN A 54 -1.79 42.22 3.69
CA ASN A 54 -2.81 41.60 2.82
C ASN A 54 -3.28 40.23 3.33
N SER A 55 -3.18 39.96 4.64
CA SER A 55 -3.57 38.67 5.26
C SER A 55 -5.03 38.26 5.01
N HIS A 56 -5.89 39.19 4.62
CA HIS A 56 -7.28 38.96 4.21
C HIS A 56 -7.45 38.38 2.80
N LEU A 57 -6.41 38.44 1.95
CA LEU A 57 -6.40 37.87 0.59
C LEU A 57 -5.76 36.47 0.61
N LYS A 58 -6.07 35.64 -0.39
CA LYS A 58 -5.48 34.31 -0.59
C LYS A 58 -5.15 34.03 -2.06
N GLY A 59 -4.25 33.06 -2.29
CA GLY A 59 -3.84 32.58 -3.60
C GLY A 59 -3.26 33.67 -4.49
N ARG A 60 -3.51 33.57 -5.80
CA ARG A 60 -2.90 34.45 -6.82
C ARG A 60 -3.16 35.94 -6.58
N LYS A 61 -4.29 36.28 -5.96
CA LYS A 61 -4.61 37.67 -5.57
C LYS A 61 -3.71 38.19 -4.44
N ARG A 62 -3.40 37.33 -3.47
CA ARG A 62 -2.49 37.64 -2.35
C ARG A 62 -1.05 37.73 -2.82
N PHE A 63 -0.64 36.81 -3.70
CA PHE A 63 0.68 36.85 -4.32
C PHE A 63 0.94 38.19 -5.02
N ARG A 64 0.04 38.60 -5.93
CA ARG A 64 0.19 39.89 -6.64
C ARG A 64 0.20 41.10 -5.72
N ALA A 65 -0.62 41.09 -4.67
CA ALA A 65 -0.65 42.17 -3.68
C ALA A 65 0.66 42.25 -2.88
N ASP A 66 1.27 41.11 -2.56
CA ASP A 66 2.53 41.05 -1.81
C ASP A 66 3.74 41.45 -2.66
N VAL A 67 3.74 41.11 -3.95
CA VAL A 67 4.73 41.60 -4.93
C VAL A 67 4.71 43.13 -4.99
N GLU A 68 3.53 43.75 -5.09
CA GLU A 68 3.44 45.23 -5.17
C GLU A 68 3.84 45.90 -3.85
N VAL A 69 3.45 45.31 -2.71
CA VAL A 69 3.87 45.81 -1.38
C VAL A 69 5.38 45.72 -1.19
N MET A 70 6.01 44.63 -1.62
CA MET A 70 7.47 44.47 -1.54
C MET A 70 8.21 45.41 -2.50
N LYS A 71 7.65 45.67 -3.69
CA LYS A 71 8.17 46.67 -4.62
C LYS A 71 8.14 48.08 -4.03
N GLU A 72 7.04 48.47 -3.38
CA GLU A 72 6.97 49.74 -2.65
C GLU A 72 7.94 49.79 -1.47
N ALA A 73 8.10 48.68 -0.73
CA ALA A 73 9.02 48.60 0.40
C ALA A 73 10.49 48.75 -0.06
N CYS A 74 10.86 48.14 -1.19
CA CYS A 74 12.16 48.30 -1.81
C CYS A 74 12.42 49.77 -2.20
N GLN A 75 11.45 50.45 -2.82
CA GLN A 75 11.56 51.89 -3.14
C GLN A 75 11.73 52.78 -1.89
N LYS A 76 11.20 52.34 -0.75
CA LYS A 76 11.32 53.02 0.55
C LYS A 76 12.61 52.63 1.32
N GLY A 77 13.49 51.82 0.71
CA GLY A 77 14.77 51.41 1.30
C GLY A 77 14.65 50.28 2.30
N PHE A 78 14.00 49.17 1.93
CA PHE A 78 13.95 47.96 2.75
C PHE A 78 15.37 47.45 3.07
N MET A 79 15.65 47.28 4.37
CA MET A 79 16.92 46.78 4.88
C MET A 79 16.68 45.72 5.95
N ALA A 80 17.47 44.64 5.90
CA ALA A 80 17.50 43.59 6.91
C ALA A 80 18.92 43.00 6.99
N TYR A 81 19.38 42.69 8.21
CA TYR A 81 20.69 42.05 8.47
C TYR A 81 21.88 42.70 7.71
N ASP A 82 21.97 44.03 7.75
CA ASP A 82 22.99 44.86 7.07
C ASP A 82 23.01 44.82 5.52
N PHE A 83 21.99 44.22 4.91
CA PHE A 83 21.77 44.23 3.48
C PHE A 83 20.58 45.10 3.09
N GLN A 84 20.68 45.68 1.89
CA GLN A 84 19.65 46.51 1.28
C GLN A 84 19.16 45.87 -0.02
N LEU A 85 17.84 45.84 -0.20
CA LEU A 85 17.22 45.53 -1.50
C LEU A 85 17.34 46.76 -2.40
N THR A 86 18.18 46.69 -3.42
CA THR A 86 18.42 47.80 -4.36
C THR A 86 17.39 47.85 -5.48
N LYS A 87 16.85 46.69 -5.88
CA LYS A 87 15.82 46.56 -6.90
C LYS A 87 14.94 45.34 -6.63
N PHE A 88 13.64 45.51 -6.89
CA PHE A 88 12.63 44.46 -6.84
C PHE A 88 11.73 44.58 -8.09
N SER A 89 11.69 43.56 -8.94
CA SER A 89 10.86 43.50 -10.15
C SER A 89 9.95 42.27 -10.16
N PRO A 90 8.72 42.34 -10.71
CA PRO A 90 8.01 41.12 -11.10
C PRO A 90 8.82 40.43 -12.23
N GLY A 91 8.94 39.11 -12.17
CA GLY A 91 9.67 38.34 -13.19
C GLY A 91 8.83 38.08 -14.44
N ASP A 92 9.44 37.43 -15.42
CA ASP A 92 8.84 37.19 -16.75
C ASP A 92 7.73 36.11 -16.74
N GLU A 93 7.77 35.19 -15.77
CA GLU A 93 6.82 34.10 -15.60
C GLU A 93 5.78 34.40 -14.51
N ASP A 94 4.56 33.88 -14.66
CA ASP A 94 3.51 34.06 -13.65
C ASP A 94 3.88 33.32 -12.36
N GLY A 95 4.01 34.06 -11.25
CA GLY A 95 4.53 33.51 -10.00
C GLY A 95 6.00 33.81 -9.72
N SER A 96 6.69 34.50 -10.64
CA SER A 96 8.10 34.88 -10.47
C SER A 96 8.31 36.35 -10.03
N PHE A 97 9.38 36.59 -9.28
CA PHE A 97 9.86 37.92 -8.89
C PHE A 97 11.38 37.94 -8.74
N GLU A 98 11.99 39.09 -8.96
CA GLU A 98 13.44 39.28 -8.97
C GLU A 98 13.86 40.27 -7.89
N ILE A 99 14.99 39.97 -7.26
CA ILE A 99 15.61 40.85 -6.26
C ILE A 99 17.09 41.07 -6.56
N HIS A 100 17.56 42.28 -6.25
CA HIS A 100 18.99 42.61 -6.23
C HIS A 100 19.39 43.05 -4.83
N VAL A 101 20.40 42.38 -4.26
CA VAL A 101 20.87 42.60 -2.89
C VAL A 101 22.23 43.28 -2.92
N ALA A 102 22.39 44.32 -2.12
CA ALA A 102 23.67 45.00 -1.90
C ALA A 102 23.96 45.16 -0.41
N THR A 103 25.23 45.31 -0.05
CA THR A 103 25.63 45.73 1.30
C THR A 103 25.18 47.17 1.60
N LYS A 104 25.17 47.55 2.88
CA LYS A 104 24.93 48.93 3.31
C LYS A 104 25.90 49.96 2.73
N SER A 105 27.10 49.55 2.32
CA SER A 105 28.09 50.39 1.62
C SER A 105 27.76 50.58 0.13
N GLY A 106 26.77 49.86 -0.40
CA GLY A 106 26.33 49.94 -1.79
C GLY A 106 27.03 48.96 -2.73
N GLU A 107 27.74 47.95 -2.21
CA GLU A 107 28.39 46.92 -3.03
C GLU A 107 27.38 45.83 -3.39
N PRO A 108 27.22 45.49 -4.69
CA PRO A 108 26.29 44.45 -5.11
C PRO A 108 26.79 43.07 -4.64
N ILE A 109 25.89 42.27 -4.09
CA ILE A 109 26.20 40.93 -3.58
C ILE A 109 25.70 39.86 -4.54
N VAL A 110 24.40 39.88 -4.84
CA VAL A 110 23.78 38.86 -5.69
C VAL A 110 22.44 39.34 -6.24
N SER A 111 22.14 38.89 -7.45
CA SER A 111 20.87 39.07 -8.13
C SER A 111 20.16 37.72 -8.25
N VAL A 112 18.94 37.60 -7.74
CA VAL A 112 18.22 36.31 -7.62
C VAL A 112 16.82 36.41 -8.17
N ASN A 113 16.45 35.46 -9.02
CA ASN A 113 15.10 35.25 -9.51
C ASN A 113 14.43 34.17 -8.65
N PHE A 114 13.23 34.46 -8.15
CA PHE A 114 12.40 33.55 -7.40
C PHE A 114 11.19 33.14 -8.23
N LEU A 115 10.79 31.86 -8.12
CA LEU A 115 9.61 31.30 -8.77
C LEU A 115 8.76 30.55 -7.74
N ILE A 116 7.50 30.95 -7.61
CA ILE A 116 6.49 30.19 -6.86
C ILE A 116 5.78 29.24 -7.84
N SER A 117 5.86 27.94 -7.56
CA SER A 117 5.37 26.87 -8.45
C SER A 117 3.86 26.92 -8.71
N ASP A 118 3.05 27.19 -7.69
CA ASP A 118 1.62 27.47 -7.82
C ASP A 118 1.23 28.68 -6.94
N THR A 119 0.79 29.75 -7.60
CA THR A 119 0.36 30.96 -6.91
C THR A 119 -1.00 30.82 -6.24
N SER A 120 -1.77 29.77 -6.53
CA SER A 120 -3.11 29.51 -5.98
C SER A 120 -3.08 29.13 -4.51
N ASP A 121 -2.02 28.44 -4.08
CA ASP A 121 -1.84 27.96 -2.70
C ASP A 121 -1.01 28.92 -1.82
N TYR A 122 -0.57 30.04 -2.41
CA TYR A 122 0.14 31.10 -1.70
C TYR A 122 -0.77 31.79 -0.64
N PRO A 123 -0.27 32.05 0.59
CA PRO A 123 1.11 31.87 1.07
C PRO A 123 1.33 30.60 1.91
N LYS A 124 0.34 29.70 2.02
CA LYS A 124 0.36 28.64 3.06
C LYS A 124 0.93 27.31 2.61
N ASP A 125 0.83 26.98 1.33
CA ASP A 125 1.17 25.65 0.83
C ASP A 125 1.76 25.71 -0.59
N HIS A 126 2.89 26.41 -0.75
CA HIS A 126 3.58 26.56 -2.04
C HIS A 126 5.07 26.27 -1.90
N SER A 127 5.69 25.76 -2.96
CA SER A 127 7.15 25.69 -3.07
C SER A 127 7.71 26.93 -3.76
N CYS A 128 8.87 27.38 -3.30
CA CYS A 128 9.54 28.57 -3.80
C CYS A 128 10.94 28.17 -4.28
N PHE A 129 11.21 28.34 -5.56
CA PHE A 129 12.53 28.10 -6.15
C PHE A 129 13.26 29.42 -6.31
N ALA A 130 14.59 29.39 -6.22
CA ALA A 130 15.42 30.56 -6.46
C ALA A 130 16.61 30.17 -7.33
N HIS A 131 16.99 31.06 -8.26
CA HIS A 131 18.17 30.90 -9.11
C HIS A 131 18.95 32.21 -9.19
N SER A 132 20.28 32.10 -9.18
CA SER A 132 21.16 33.24 -9.39
C SER A 132 21.05 33.74 -10.82
N MET A 133 20.97 35.05 -11.02
CA MET A 133 21.02 35.66 -12.35
C MET A 133 22.47 35.93 -12.81
N GLU A 134 23.44 35.64 -11.97
CA GLU A 134 24.87 35.82 -12.24
C GLU A 134 25.49 34.47 -12.60
N SER A 135 26.41 34.45 -13.57
CA SER A 135 27.00 33.22 -14.11
C SER A 135 27.86 32.44 -13.12
N ASP A 136 28.36 33.09 -12.05
CA ASP A 136 29.26 32.47 -11.08
C ASP A 136 29.18 33.18 -9.69
N PRO A 137 28.11 32.96 -8.91
CA PRO A 137 28.00 33.52 -7.57
C PRO A 137 28.93 32.77 -6.59
N PRO A 138 29.43 33.42 -5.52
CA PRO A 138 30.22 32.76 -4.49
C PRO A 138 29.56 31.48 -3.94
N VAL A 139 30.32 30.39 -3.79
CA VAL A 139 29.81 29.04 -3.43
C VAL A 139 28.94 29.05 -2.16
N ASN A 140 29.34 29.84 -1.16
CA ASN A 140 28.59 30.03 0.07
C ASN A 140 27.21 30.69 -0.16
N ILE A 141 27.10 31.62 -1.11
CA ILE A 141 25.84 32.28 -1.48
C ILE A 141 25.00 31.39 -2.39
N GLN A 142 25.62 30.66 -3.32
CA GLN A 142 24.94 29.68 -4.18
C GLN A 142 24.21 28.62 -3.34
N SER A 143 24.85 28.11 -2.28
CA SER A 143 24.22 27.17 -1.34
C SER A 143 22.99 27.76 -0.65
N VAL A 144 22.99 29.06 -0.32
CA VAL A 144 21.84 29.75 0.30
C VAL A 144 20.69 29.88 -0.69
N ILE A 145 20.98 30.15 -1.97
CA ILE A 145 19.97 30.26 -3.04
C ILE A 145 19.28 28.92 -3.28
N GLU A 146 20.05 27.82 -3.40
CA GLU A 146 19.50 26.48 -3.63
C GLU A 146 18.61 26.01 -2.46
N ASN A 147 18.98 26.38 -1.22
CA ASN A 147 18.23 26.06 -0.01
C ASN A 147 16.91 26.84 0.15
N VAL A 148 16.60 27.81 -0.71
CA VAL A 148 15.26 28.44 -0.71
C VAL A 148 14.18 27.40 -1.01
N SER A 149 14.48 26.42 -1.88
CA SER A 149 13.55 25.35 -2.28
C SER A 149 13.12 24.40 -1.15
N THR A 150 13.90 24.34 -0.07
CA THR A 150 13.63 23.50 1.11
C THR A 150 12.96 24.27 2.25
N SER A 151 12.76 25.58 2.09
CA SER A 151 12.11 26.42 3.10
C SER A 151 10.59 26.24 3.09
N PRO A 152 9.92 26.30 4.27
CA PRO A 152 8.47 26.18 4.34
C PRO A 152 7.78 27.36 3.64
N ALA A 153 6.56 27.12 3.16
CA ALA A 153 5.72 28.14 2.52
C ALA A 153 5.52 29.36 3.44
N ARG A 154 5.88 30.55 2.95
CA ARG A 154 5.83 31.83 3.67
C ARG A 154 5.47 32.98 2.72
N THR A 155 5.20 34.16 3.27
CA THR A 155 4.98 35.34 2.43
C THR A 155 6.28 35.81 1.77
N ILE A 156 6.19 36.53 0.65
CA ILE A 156 7.36 37.07 -0.08
C ILE A 156 8.27 37.88 0.86
N ALA A 157 7.69 38.68 1.75
CA ALA A 157 8.47 39.47 2.71
C ALA A 157 9.32 38.59 3.64
N GLU A 158 8.72 37.54 4.19
CA GLU A 158 9.38 36.57 5.08
C GLU A 158 10.42 35.72 4.33
N THR A 159 10.14 35.34 3.08
CA THR A 159 11.07 34.60 2.23
C THR A 159 12.32 35.43 1.95
N VAL A 160 12.16 36.71 1.58
CA VAL A 160 13.28 37.62 1.32
C VAL A 160 14.07 37.90 2.59
N GLU A 161 13.40 38.15 3.72
CA GLU A 161 14.08 38.35 5.02
C GLU A 161 14.86 37.12 5.47
N SER A 162 14.29 35.93 5.32
CA SER A 162 14.96 34.66 5.66
C SER A 162 16.19 34.43 4.79
N MET A 163 16.12 34.77 3.50
CA MET A 163 17.26 34.68 2.60
C MET A 163 18.38 35.64 3.01
N LEU A 164 18.07 36.91 3.31
CA LEU A 164 19.05 37.90 3.78
C LEU A 164 19.72 37.48 5.09
N SER A 165 18.97 36.86 6.01
CA SER A 165 19.53 36.29 7.24
C SER A 165 20.53 35.16 6.96
N ASN A 166 20.23 34.29 6.00
CA ASN A 166 21.11 33.18 5.63
C ASN A 166 22.37 33.67 4.87
N ILE A 167 22.24 34.71 4.03
CA ILE A 167 23.39 35.35 3.39
C ILE A 167 24.30 36.00 4.45
N SER A 168 23.72 36.64 5.47
CA SER A 168 24.48 37.27 6.57
C SER A 168 25.36 36.25 7.28
N LYS A 169 24.77 35.10 7.63
CA LYS A 169 25.50 33.97 8.23
C LYS A 169 26.59 33.45 7.30
N ALA A 170 26.26 33.22 6.02
CA ALA A 170 27.20 32.70 5.04
C ALA A 170 28.41 33.62 4.80
N MET A 171 28.25 34.94 4.95
CA MET A 171 29.36 35.91 4.83
C MET A 171 30.20 36.00 6.10
N THR A 172 29.61 35.89 7.30
CA THR A 172 30.38 35.93 8.55
C THR A 172 31.29 34.71 8.74
N TYR A 173 30.93 33.55 8.19
CA TYR A 173 31.75 32.33 8.28
C TYR A 173 32.73 32.15 7.11
N GLY A 174 32.59 32.90 6.01
CA GLY A 174 33.42 32.75 4.81
C GLY A 174 34.76 33.50 4.84
N ASP A 175 34.91 34.50 5.70
CA ASP A 175 36.09 35.41 5.70
C ASP A 175 37.30 34.86 6.48
N ALA A 176 37.17 33.69 7.13
CA ALA A 176 38.24 33.05 7.90
C ALA A 176 39.14 32.10 7.07
N ALA A 177 38.85 31.92 5.77
CA ALA A 177 39.52 30.92 4.93
C ALA A 177 40.14 31.55 3.67
N MET A 178 41.07 32.49 3.85
CA MET A 178 41.94 32.89 2.72
C MET A 178 43.29 33.44 3.17
N GLU A 179 44.19 32.56 3.64
CA GLU A 179 45.63 32.81 3.50
C GLU A 179 46.39 31.48 3.27
N THR A 180 47.13 31.47 2.16
CA THR A 180 48.17 30.53 1.68
C THR A 180 47.74 29.52 0.63
N GLY A 181 48.20 29.81 -0.61
CA GLY A 181 48.24 28.85 -1.71
C GLY A 181 49.61 28.17 -1.77
N SER A 182 49.60 26.86 -2.01
CA SER A 182 50.59 26.15 -2.82
C SER A 182 50.01 24.82 -3.27
N GLU A 183 50.32 24.48 -4.50
CA GLU A 183 49.87 23.34 -5.28
C GLU A 183 50.35 21.97 -4.72
N ASP A 184 49.59 20.94 -5.10
CA ASP A 184 49.87 19.49 -5.19
C ASP A 184 49.41 18.53 -4.07
N ASP A 185 48.48 17.66 -4.53
CA ASP A 185 48.10 16.28 -4.17
C ASP A 185 47.60 15.89 -2.77
N ASP A 186 46.29 15.58 -2.77
CA ASP A 186 45.56 14.47 -2.13
C ASP A 186 45.61 14.23 -0.61
N GLU A 187 44.39 14.02 -0.07
CA GLU A 187 44.00 13.69 1.31
C GLU A 187 43.90 14.86 2.30
N GLU A 188 42.69 15.38 2.51
CA GLU A 188 42.39 16.21 3.69
C GLU A 188 41.13 15.74 4.44
N ASP A 189 41.40 15.19 5.62
CA ASP A 189 40.48 14.98 6.74
C ASP A 189 39.79 16.30 7.14
N TYR A 190 38.47 16.29 7.22
CA TYR A 190 37.71 17.42 7.80
C TYR A 190 37.65 17.28 9.32
N GLU A 191 38.59 17.90 10.04
CA GLU A 191 38.49 18.12 11.49
C GLU A 191 37.49 19.26 11.79
N VAL A 192 36.45 18.95 12.58
CA VAL A 192 35.46 19.91 13.08
C VAL A 192 36.04 20.62 14.32
N TYR A 193 36.32 21.92 14.23
CA TYR A 193 36.63 22.74 15.40
C TYR A 193 35.34 23.16 16.13
N ASP A 194 35.12 22.62 17.34
CA ASP A 194 34.22 23.20 18.33
C ASP A 194 34.90 24.44 18.95
N VAL A 195 34.33 25.63 18.75
CA VAL A 195 34.74 26.84 19.45
C VAL A 195 33.75 27.08 20.59
N ASP A 196 34.21 26.81 21.81
CA ASP A 196 33.63 27.35 23.04
C ASP A 196 33.79 28.88 23.03
N ASP A 197 32.67 29.61 23.03
CA ASP A 197 32.66 31.04 23.35
C ASP A 197 31.89 31.25 24.66
N GLU A 198 32.68 31.35 25.72
CA GLU A 198 32.28 31.73 27.08
C GLU A 198 32.22 33.27 27.16
N PHE A 199 31.11 33.89 26.73
CA PHE A 199 30.65 35.19 27.25
C PHE A 199 29.27 35.59 26.65
N GLU A 200 28.17 35.51 27.40
CA GLU A 200 26.98 36.31 27.06
C GLU A 200 26.06 36.64 28.26
N ASP A 201 25.59 37.89 28.21
CA ASP A 201 24.87 38.72 29.19
C ASP A 201 23.40 38.25 29.38
N PRO A 202 22.85 38.10 30.62
CA PRO A 202 21.66 37.28 30.87
C PRO A 202 20.30 37.97 30.59
N ALA A 203 20.16 38.75 29.52
CA ALA A 203 18.95 39.55 29.29
C ALA A 203 18.00 39.10 28.16
N TYR A 204 18.37 38.14 27.29
CA TYR A 204 17.49 37.71 26.18
C TYR A 204 17.60 36.22 25.86
N ALA A 205 17.17 35.34 26.76
CA ALA A 205 16.97 33.92 26.47
C ALA A 205 15.50 33.65 26.08
N VAL A 206 15.24 33.50 24.78
CA VAL A 206 14.04 32.83 24.25
C VAL A 206 14.50 31.71 23.31
N GLY A 207 14.39 30.47 23.79
CA GLY A 207 14.35 29.25 22.97
C GLY A 207 15.69 28.67 22.50
N THR A 208 16.32 27.85 23.34
CA THR A 208 17.40 26.94 22.95
C THR A 208 16.88 25.89 21.98
N THR A 209 17.24 25.94 20.70
CA THR A 209 17.01 24.85 19.74
C THR A 209 17.97 23.70 20.05
N SER A 210 17.45 22.54 20.48
CA SER A 210 18.26 21.32 20.69
C SER A 210 18.94 20.90 19.39
N LYS A 211 20.28 20.83 19.38
CA LYS A 211 21.10 20.42 18.22
C LYS A 211 20.94 18.92 17.89
N PHE A 212 21.28 18.52 16.67
CA PHE A 212 21.41 17.11 16.24
C PHE A 212 22.51 16.39 17.06
N GLN A 213 22.13 15.40 17.86
CA GLN A 213 23.05 14.66 18.74
C GLN A 213 23.50 13.34 18.09
N LEU A 214 24.69 13.34 17.51
CA LEU A 214 25.23 12.17 16.80
C LEU A 214 25.46 10.96 17.72
N GLY A 215 25.89 11.17 18.97
CA GLY A 215 26.07 10.08 19.94
C GLY A 215 24.77 9.35 20.30
N CYS A 216 23.64 10.06 20.36
CA CYS A 216 22.34 9.43 20.55
C CYS A 216 21.95 8.57 19.34
N LEU A 217 22.20 9.09 18.13
CA LEU A 217 21.94 8.35 16.90
C LEU A 217 22.80 7.10 16.79
N GLN A 218 24.09 7.17 17.17
CA GLN A 218 25.00 6.03 17.19
C GLN A 218 24.50 4.93 18.10
N ARG A 219 24.14 5.25 19.35
CA ARG A 219 23.55 4.28 20.28
C ARG A 219 22.32 3.59 19.66
N ASP A 220 21.43 4.39 19.09
CA ASP A 220 20.19 3.87 18.50
C ASP A 220 20.45 3.00 17.25
N PHE A 221 21.49 3.31 16.47
CA PHE A 221 21.94 2.49 15.34
C PHE A 221 22.54 1.16 15.80
N ILE A 222 23.35 1.16 16.86
CA ILE A 222 23.92 -0.06 17.45
C ILE A 222 22.82 -1.01 17.91
N ASP A 223 21.82 -0.50 18.64
CA ASP A 223 20.67 -1.31 19.09
C ASP A 223 19.85 -1.85 17.90
N THR A 224 19.73 -1.08 16.82
CA THR A 224 19.05 -1.50 15.60
C THR A 224 19.79 -2.66 14.92
N VAL A 225 21.12 -2.58 14.83
CA VAL A 225 21.96 -3.66 14.29
C VAL A 225 21.94 -4.90 15.18
N ALA A 226 21.95 -4.72 16.51
CA ALA A 226 21.83 -5.82 17.46
C ALA A 226 20.50 -6.59 17.31
N SER A 227 19.47 -5.91 16.78
CA SER A 227 18.16 -6.48 16.47
C SER A 227 18.07 -7.11 15.06
N LEU A 228 19.21 -7.28 14.39
CA LEU A 228 19.36 -7.85 13.03
C LEU A 228 18.71 -7.00 11.91
N TYR A 229 18.47 -5.71 12.17
CA TYR A 229 18.03 -4.74 11.17
C TYR A 229 19.20 -3.88 10.68
N ARG A 230 19.01 -3.21 9.54
CA ARG A 230 20.01 -2.31 8.96
C ARG A 230 19.52 -0.87 9.05
N PRO A 231 20.11 -0.01 9.89
CA PRO A 231 19.82 1.41 9.90
C PRO A 231 20.58 2.13 8.76
N GLY A 232 20.09 3.30 8.36
CA GLY A 232 20.80 4.19 7.44
C GLY A 232 20.37 5.64 7.60
N LEU A 233 21.30 6.56 7.35
CA LEU A 233 21.14 8.01 7.46
C LEU A 233 21.21 8.66 6.07
N ILE A 234 20.12 9.28 5.62
CA ILE A 234 20.06 9.96 4.32
C ILE A 234 20.00 11.47 4.57
N ARG A 235 21.05 12.20 4.22
CA ARG A 235 21.10 13.67 4.38
C ARG A 235 20.67 14.38 3.08
N PHE A 236 19.72 15.32 3.17
CA PHE A 236 19.28 16.13 2.02
C PHE A 236 19.96 17.50 1.96
N GLY A 237 20.48 17.99 3.09
CA GLY A 237 21.19 19.26 3.27
C GLY A 237 21.73 19.41 4.71
N LEU A 238 22.10 20.62 5.14
CA LEU A 238 22.73 20.87 6.45
C LEU A 238 21.83 20.50 7.65
N ASN A 239 20.52 20.70 7.54
CA ASN A 239 19.57 20.53 8.64
C ASN A 239 18.40 19.57 8.31
N ASP A 240 18.47 18.84 7.20
CA ASP A 240 17.39 17.94 6.81
C ASP A 240 17.91 16.54 6.46
N PHE A 241 17.30 15.54 7.08
CA PHE A 241 17.70 14.15 6.97
C PHE A 241 16.52 13.19 7.19
N CYS A 242 16.67 11.99 6.65
CA CYS A 242 15.83 10.83 6.91
C CYS A 242 16.65 9.73 7.61
N ILE A 243 15.95 8.92 8.40
CA ILE A 243 16.50 7.66 8.89
C ILE A 243 15.76 6.52 8.19
N SER A 244 16.50 5.60 7.58
CA SER A 244 15.99 4.35 7.05
C SER A 244 16.24 3.22 8.04
N VAL A 245 15.29 2.30 8.20
CA VAL A 245 15.52 0.99 8.83
C VAL A 245 15.01 -0.09 7.89
N SER A 246 15.79 -1.15 7.69
CA SER A 246 15.42 -2.18 6.73
C SER A 246 15.69 -3.61 7.17
N LEU A 247 14.97 -4.52 6.52
CA LEU A 247 15.05 -5.97 6.68
C LEU A 247 14.93 -6.65 5.31
N SER A 248 15.84 -7.57 5.00
CA SER A 248 15.74 -8.39 3.77
C SER A 248 14.42 -9.15 3.75
N VAL A 249 13.75 -9.17 2.59
CA VAL A 249 12.48 -9.90 2.46
C VAL A 249 12.68 -11.42 2.67
N VAL A 250 13.89 -11.94 2.45
CA VAL A 250 14.21 -13.35 2.75
C VAL A 250 14.20 -13.63 4.25
N LYS A 251 14.73 -12.72 5.08
CA LYS A 251 14.62 -12.83 6.55
C LYS A 251 13.17 -12.64 7.01
N LEU A 252 12.43 -11.73 6.38
CA LEU A 252 10.99 -11.57 6.64
C LEU A 252 10.21 -12.88 6.37
N ALA A 253 10.64 -13.66 5.36
CA ALA A 253 10.04 -14.93 5.00
C ALA A 253 10.21 -16.05 6.05
N GLU A 254 11.04 -15.84 7.08
CA GLU A 254 11.15 -16.72 8.25
C GLU A 254 9.99 -16.54 9.22
N SER A 255 9.42 -15.33 9.27
CA SER A 255 8.28 -14.99 10.13
C SER A 255 6.94 -15.03 9.38
N ILE A 256 6.97 -14.77 8.07
CA ILE A 256 5.80 -14.75 7.20
C ILE A 256 5.98 -15.81 6.11
N PRO A 257 5.08 -16.80 5.97
CA PRO A 257 5.23 -17.85 4.98
C PRO A 257 5.46 -17.28 3.57
N PRO A 258 6.44 -17.76 2.78
CA PRO A 258 6.75 -17.20 1.48
C PRO A 258 5.55 -17.16 0.51
N ARG A 259 4.66 -18.15 0.63
CA ARG A 259 3.40 -18.21 -0.14
C ARG A 259 2.47 -17.03 0.17
N ALA A 260 2.48 -16.53 1.41
CA ALA A 260 1.70 -15.37 1.82
C ALA A 260 2.30 -14.10 1.21
N LEU A 261 3.62 -13.92 1.32
CA LEU A 261 4.34 -12.79 0.71
C LEU A 261 4.06 -12.69 -0.80
N MET A 262 4.20 -13.79 -1.55
CA MET A 262 3.88 -13.80 -2.99
C MET A 262 2.42 -13.45 -3.29
N ALA A 263 1.49 -13.88 -2.43
CA ALA A 263 0.08 -13.59 -2.62
C ALA A 263 -0.28 -12.14 -2.24
N TRP A 264 0.45 -11.52 -1.31
CA TRP A 264 0.28 -10.11 -0.95
C TRP A 264 0.77 -9.21 -2.09
N ASP A 265 1.98 -9.49 -2.58
CA ASP A 265 2.57 -8.81 -3.72
C ASP A 265 3.69 -9.69 -4.29
N ARG A 266 3.58 -10.14 -5.55
CA ARG A 266 4.61 -11.00 -6.16
C ARG A 266 5.99 -10.33 -6.19
N ARG A 267 6.02 -9.00 -6.22
CA ARG A 267 7.29 -8.26 -6.23
C ARG A 267 8.13 -8.58 -5.00
N LEU A 268 7.52 -8.86 -3.85
CA LEU A 268 8.23 -9.13 -2.59
C LEU A 268 9.32 -10.20 -2.73
N LEU A 269 9.08 -11.24 -3.54
CA LEU A 269 10.00 -12.36 -3.73
C LEU A 269 10.47 -12.54 -5.19
N SER A 270 10.09 -11.62 -6.08
CA SER A 270 10.50 -11.68 -7.49
C SER A 270 11.97 -11.37 -7.70
N ARG A 271 12.59 -10.67 -6.75
CA ARG A 271 14.02 -10.32 -6.72
C ARG A 271 14.52 -10.25 -5.27
N SER A 272 15.83 -10.28 -5.08
CA SER A 272 16.44 -9.95 -3.78
C SER A 272 16.33 -8.45 -3.54
N GLN A 273 15.72 -8.09 -2.42
CA GLN A 273 15.43 -6.71 -2.03
C GLN A 273 15.11 -6.62 -0.53
N HIS A 274 15.00 -5.39 -0.05
CA HIS A 274 14.76 -5.05 1.34
C HIS A 274 13.38 -4.38 1.52
N LEU A 275 12.70 -4.72 2.61
CA LEU A 275 11.61 -3.91 3.14
C LEU A 275 12.24 -2.75 3.92
N VAL A 276 11.92 -1.52 3.53
CA VAL A 276 12.49 -0.30 4.11
C VAL A 276 11.40 0.58 4.71
N LEU A 277 11.62 1.05 5.93
CA LEU A 277 10.90 2.15 6.57
C LEU A 277 11.75 3.41 6.51
N LEU A 278 11.26 4.46 5.87
CA LEU A 278 11.84 5.80 5.90
C LEU A 278 11.10 6.66 6.93
N ILE A 279 11.84 7.24 7.86
CA ILE A 279 11.35 8.14 8.90
C ILE A 279 11.90 9.53 8.60
N SER A 280 11.01 10.52 8.54
CA SER A 280 11.37 11.91 8.27
C SER A 280 10.61 12.89 9.15
N GLY A 281 10.94 14.18 9.09
CA GLY A 281 10.33 15.22 9.93
C GLY A 281 11.15 15.59 11.17
N PHE A 282 12.41 15.15 11.26
CA PHE A 282 13.32 15.47 12.37
C PHE A 282 13.75 16.95 12.42
N ARG A 283 13.73 17.67 11.28
CA ARG A 283 14.06 19.11 11.17
C ARG A 283 15.43 19.47 11.78
N GLY A 284 16.43 18.61 11.60
CA GLY A 284 17.79 18.85 12.10
C GLY A 284 17.94 18.59 13.61
N VAL A 285 16.94 17.96 14.24
CA VAL A 285 16.97 17.63 15.67
C VAL A 285 16.86 16.12 15.85
N TYR A 286 17.83 15.54 16.55
CA TYR A 286 17.79 14.15 16.99
C TYR A 286 18.37 14.07 18.41
N PRO A 287 17.70 13.39 19.36
CA PRO A 287 16.39 12.73 19.24
C PRO A 287 15.20 13.73 19.13
N PRO A 288 14.04 13.32 18.57
CA PRO A 288 12.86 14.18 18.44
C PRO A 288 12.35 14.69 19.81
N PRO A 289 12.21 16.02 20.03
CA PRO A 289 11.87 16.57 21.33
C PRO A 289 10.56 16.02 21.91
N ASP A 290 9.51 15.92 21.08
CA ASP A 290 8.16 15.50 21.49
C ASP A 290 8.13 14.06 22.05
N LEU A 291 9.12 13.23 21.70
CA LEU A 291 9.22 11.83 22.12
C LEU A 291 10.30 11.59 23.18
N THR A 292 11.01 12.63 23.62
CA THR A 292 11.97 12.58 24.73
C THR A 292 11.29 12.75 26.09
N ALA A 293 11.96 12.34 27.17
CA ALA A 293 11.46 12.56 28.54
C ALA A 293 11.34 14.05 28.90
N ALA A 294 12.14 14.92 28.26
CA ALA A 294 12.12 16.36 28.46
C ALA A 294 10.93 17.03 27.75
N GLY A 295 10.69 16.76 26.46
CA GLY A 295 9.55 17.36 25.72
C GLY A 295 8.19 16.94 26.26
N ARG A 296 8.07 15.72 26.82
CA ARG A 296 6.84 15.25 27.50
C ARG A 296 6.48 16.03 28.77
N ARG A 297 7.44 16.70 29.42
CA ARG A 297 7.20 17.47 30.66
C ARG A 297 6.75 18.91 30.40
N GLU A 298 7.13 19.49 29.26
CA GLU A 298 6.91 20.91 28.97
C GLU A 298 5.66 21.21 28.12
N GLY A 299 4.96 20.18 27.61
CA GLY A 299 3.74 20.39 26.83
C GLY A 299 3.98 21.22 25.57
N SER A 300 5.07 20.94 24.84
CA SER A 300 5.50 21.67 23.65
C SER A 300 4.53 21.49 22.47
N THR A 301 3.39 22.17 22.50
CA THR A 301 2.45 22.25 21.36
C THR A 301 2.80 23.36 20.36
N ALA A 302 4.04 23.80 20.28
CA ALA A 302 4.42 24.97 19.47
C ALA A 302 5.64 24.71 18.59
N GLY A 303 5.44 24.00 17.47
CA GLY A 303 6.26 24.19 16.27
C GLY A 303 6.89 22.96 15.60
N SER A 304 6.85 21.77 16.21
CA SER A 304 7.39 20.54 15.60
C SER A 304 6.38 19.91 14.62
N THR A 305 6.81 19.60 13.39
CA THR A 305 5.99 18.82 12.44
C THR A 305 6.05 17.36 12.89
N PRO A 306 4.92 16.64 12.89
CA PRO A 306 4.93 15.22 13.24
C PRO A 306 5.89 14.45 12.33
N LEU A 307 6.52 13.40 12.89
CA LEU A 307 7.28 12.45 12.11
C LEU A 307 6.39 11.85 11.02
N THR A 308 6.96 11.61 9.85
CA THR A 308 6.30 10.96 8.74
C THR A 308 7.01 9.66 8.40
N PHE A 309 6.22 8.65 8.02
CA PHE A 309 6.68 7.28 7.81
C PHE A 309 6.32 6.83 6.39
N ARG A 310 7.32 6.38 5.63
CA ARG A 310 7.13 5.79 4.30
C ARG A 310 7.60 4.35 4.27
N VAL A 311 6.78 3.45 3.72
CA VAL A 311 7.05 2.01 3.69
C VAL A 311 7.15 1.54 2.25
N GLY A 312 8.27 0.93 1.87
CA GLY A 312 8.52 0.52 0.48
C GLY A 312 9.55 -0.59 0.35
N LEU A 313 9.81 -0.98 -0.89
CA LEU A 313 10.79 -1.97 -1.29
C LEU A 313 11.96 -1.27 -1.99
N SER A 314 13.18 -1.69 -1.69
CA SER A 314 14.42 -1.17 -2.28
C SER A 314 15.36 -2.32 -2.60
N GLY A 315 16.11 -2.25 -3.70
CA GLY A 315 17.12 -3.26 -4.02
C GLY A 315 18.15 -3.37 -2.89
N LYS A 316 18.73 -2.23 -2.52
CA LYS A 316 19.67 -2.08 -1.40
C LYS A 316 18.99 -1.89 -0.05
N TYR A 317 19.73 -2.05 1.05
CA TYR A 317 19.23 -1.80 2.42
C TYR A 317 18.73 -0.36 2.65
N LYS A 318 19.20 0.59 1.83
CA LYS A 318 18.93 2.03 1.89
C LYS A 318 18.63 2.57 0.48
N PRO A 319 17.52 3.30 0.27
CA PRO A 319 17.20 3.86 -1.03
C PRO A 319 18.07 5.08 -1.35
N GLY A 320 18.15 5.42 -2.64
CA GLY A 320 18.90 6.58 -3.12
C GLY A 320 18.37 7.91 -2.58
N ARG A 321 19.25 8.92 -2.50
CA ARG A 321 18.92 10.25 -1.93
C ARG A 321 17.74 10.92 -2.64
N ASP A 322 17.68 10.86 -3.97
CA ASP A 322 16.60 11.49 -4.74
C ASP A 322 15.27 10.74 -4.55
N GLN A 323 15.31 9.41 -4.48
CA GLN A 323 14.11 8.59 -4.27
C GLN A 323 13.55 8.75 -2.85
N ALA A 324 14.43 8.85 -1.85
CA ALA A 324 14.03 9.18 -0.49
C ALA A 324 13.41 10.57 -0.41
N ARG A 325 13.96 11.56 -1.14
CA ARG A 325 13.40 12.92 -1.22
C ARG A 325 12.04 12.93 -1.92
N ASP A 326 11.88 12.19 -2.99
CA ASP A 326 10.61 12.08 -3.71
C ASP A 326 9.54 11.35 -2.87
N ALA A 327 9.92 10.36 -2.06
CA ALA A 327 9.02 9.70 -1.13
C ALA A 327 8.49 10.64 -0.01
N GLN A 328 9.26 11.67 0.35
CA GLN A 328 8.82 12.72 1.29
C GLN A 328 7.83 13.70 0.68
N ARG A 329 7.87 13.89 -0.65
CA ARG A 329 6.94 14.80 -1.33
C ARG A 329 5.52 14.24 -1.19
N ASN A 330 4.73 14.87 -0.32
CA ASN A 330 3.30 14.65 -0.28
C ASN A 330 2.72 15.15 -1.61
N TYR A 331 2.59 14.28 -2.61
CA TYR A 331 1.58 14.46 -3.63
C TYR A 331 0.25 14.36 -2.89
N GLY A 332 -0.24 15.49 -2.37
CA GLY A 332 -1.63 15.62 -1.98
C GLY A 332 -2.44 15.11 -3.16
N LEU A 333 -3.17 14.02 -2.97
CA LEU A 333 -4.18 13.60 -3.93
C LEU A 333 -5.17 14.76 -4.02
N ILE A 334 -4.95 15.65 -4.99
CA ILE A 334 -5.95 16.60 -5.45
C ILE A 334 -7.07 15.72 -5.99
N ILE A 335 -8.07 15.46 -5.15
CA ILE A 335 -9.40 15.18 -5.66
C ILE A 335 -9.79 16.50 -6.30
N ARG A 336 -9.56 16.62 -7.62
CA ARG A 336 -10.09 17.73 -8.40
C ARG A 336 -11.59 17.69 -8.14
N ASP A 337 -12.10 18.74 -7.53
CA ASP A 337 -13.53 18.86 -7.36
C ASP A 337 -14.18 18.98 -8.75
N ALA A 338 -15.49 18.73 -8.80
CA ALA A 338 -16.22 18.71 -10.07
C ALA A 338 -16.16 20.08 -10.80
N GLU A 339 -15.84 21.16 -10.08
CA GLU A 339 -15.65 22.49 -10.66
C GLU A 339 -14.30 22.60 -11.40
N ASP A 340 -13.21 22.10 -10.84
CA ASP A 340 -11.89 22.09 -11.48
C ASP A 340 -11.80 21.19 -12.73
N GLU A 341 -12.56 20.08 -12.75
CA GLU A 341 -12.69 19.24 -13.94
C GLU A 341 -13.48 19.94 -15.05
N LEU A 342 -14.59 20.61 -14.70
CA LEU A 342 -15.42 21.35 -15.63
C LEU A 342 -14.69 22.56 -16.22
N GLN A 343 -13.88 23.25 -15.40
CA GLN A 343 -13.11 24.42 -15.83
C GLN A 343 -12.01 24.03 -16.83
N ALA A 344 -11.28 22.94 -16.56
CA ALA A 344 -10.27 22.44 -17.49
C ALA A 344 -10.86 21.92 -18.79
N GLN A 345 -12.07 21.35 -18.75
CA GLN A 345 -12.80 20.92 -19.94
C GLN A 345 -13.17 22.12 -20.82
N LYS A 346 -13.65 23.22 -20.22
CA LYS A 346 -13.92 24.49 -20.92
C LYS A 346 -12.65 25.14 -21.48
N GLU A 347 -11.54 25.11 -20.76
CA GLU A 347 -10.25 25.65 -21.22
C GLU A 347 -9.74 24.86 -22.44
N LYS A 348 -9.90 23.53 -22.42
CA LYS A 348 -9.53 22.64 -23.52
C LYS A 348 -10.41 22.86 -24.75
N GLU A 349 -11.74 22.94 -24.59
CA GLU A 349 -12.67 23.26 -25.68
C GLU A 349 -12.36 24.63 -26.29
N LYS A 350 -11.98 25.61 -25.47
CA LYS A 350 -11.57 26.93 -25.92
C LYS A 350 -10.25 26.89 -26.71
N GLN A 351 -9.28 26.07 -26.28
CA GLN A 351 -8.02 25.87 -27.01
C GLN A 351 -8.21 25.13 -28.34
N GLU A 352 -9.07 24.11 -28.37
CA GLU A 352 -9.41 23.38 -29.61
C GLU A 352 -10.19 24.27 -30.59
N ALA A 353 -11.11 25.09 -30.08
CA ALA A 353 -11.80 26.10 -30.90
C ALA A 353 -10.84 27.19 -31.41
N LEU A 354 -9.82 27.56 -30.62
CA LEU A 354 -8.78 28.49 -31.05
C LEU A 354 -7.89 27.85 -32.13
N ALA A 355 -7.53 26.57 -31.98
CA ALA A 355 -6.72 25.84 -32.96
C ALA A 355 -7.46 25.65 -34.29
N ALA A 356 -8.76 25.39 -34.25
CA ALA A 356 -9.62 25.31 -35.45
C ALA A 356 -9.75 26.67 -36.18
N LEU A 357 -9.45 27.78 -35.51
CA LEU A 357 -9.44 29.13 -36.07
C LEU A 357 -8.12 29.48 -36.80
N TYR A 358 -7.07 28.67 -36.62
CA TYR A 358 -5.75 28.84 -37.23
C TYR A 358 -5.42 27.76 -38.28
N GLU A 359 -6.41 26.97 -38.72
CA GLU A 359 -6.22 26.01 -39.81
C GLU A 359 -6.12 26.77 -41.14
N TRP A 360 -4.87 27.04 -41.54
CA TRP A 360 -4.51 27.77 -42.76
C TRP A 360 -4.72 26.90 -44.00
N ASP A 361 -5.42 27.51 -44.94
CA ASP A 361 -5.88 27.09 -46.25
C ASP A 361 -4.76 27.15 -47.31
N GLY A 362 -4.29 25.97 -47.72
CA GLY A 362 -3.95 25.67 -49.13
C GLY A 362 -2.51 25.86 -49.63
N GLU A 363 -2.00 24.74 -50.16
CA GLU A 363 -1.00 24.58 -51.25
C GLU A 363 0.49 24.51 -50.91
N GLY A 364 1.04 23.28 -51.03
CA GLY A 364 2.47 22.99 -51.10
C GLY A 364 2.71 21.49 -51.23
N GLU A 365 3.37 21.08 -52.31
CA GLU A 365 3.47 19.73 -52.88
C GLU A 365 4.07 18.64 -51.97
N ASP A 366 3.61 17.40 -52.21
CA ASP A 366 4.14 16.13 -51.71
C ASP A 366 5.37 15.70 -52.54
N PRO A 367 6.53 15.48 -51.90
CA PRO A 367 7.50 14.55 -52.46
C PRO A 367 8.11 13.69 -51.35
N MET A 368 7.54 12.52 -51.08
CA MET A 368 8.26 11.24 -51.23
C MET A 368 7.47 10.11 -50.58
N ALA A 369 6.71 9.43 -51.44
CA ALA A 369 6.53 8.00 -51.33
C ALA A 369 7.89 7.28 -51.44
N SER A 370 7.97 6.14 -50.72
CA SER A 370 8.99 5.08 -50.73
C SER A 370 10.22 5.26 -49.82
N ALA A 371 10.22 4.53 -48.69
CA ALA A 371 11.35 3.71 -48.23
C ALA A 371 10.90 2.75 -47.10
N ASP A 372 11.04 1.46 -47.37
CA ASP A 372 11.06 0.26 -46.53
C ASP A 372 10.86 0.38 -45.00
N MET A 373 9.74 -0.19 -44.54
CA MET A 373 9.56 -0.61 -43.14
C MET A 373 10.32 -1.94 -42.91
N PRO A 374 11.21 -2.04 -41.92
CA PRO A 374 11.80 -3.31 -41.53
C PRO A 374 10.72 -4.22 -40.93
N PRO A 375 10.88 -5.55 -41.03
CA PRO A 375 9.92 -6.51 -40.49
C PRO A 375 9.84 -6.36 -38.97
N VAL A 376 8.61 -6.41 -38.46
CA VAL A 376 8.30 -6.47 -37.02
C VAL A 376 9.01 -7.70 -36.46
N GLY A 377 10.15 -7.46 -35.82
CA GLY A 377 10.82 -8.44 -34.97
C GLY A 377 9.91 -8.73 -33.79
N GLU A 378 9.84 -10.01 -33.42
CA GLU A 378 9.21 -10.48 -32.20
C GLU A 378 9.72 -9.64 -31.03
N GLU A 379 8.79 -9.10 -30.23
CA GLU A 379 9.09 -8.30 -29.05
C GLU A 379 9.85 -9.19 -28.05
N GLU A 380 11.19 -9.14 -28.09
CA GLU A 380 12.01 -9.55 -26.96
C GLU A 380 11.63 -8.62 -25.80
N GLU A 381 11.25 -9.22 -24.67
CA GLU A 381 10.98 -8.53 -23.42
C GLU A 381 12.23 -7.71 -23.06
N GLU A 382 12.24 -6.40 -23.34
CA GLU A 382 13.25 -5.50 -22.81
C GLU A 382 13.27 -5.67 -21.28
N GLU A 383 14.37 -6.22 -20.75
CA GLU A 383 14.66 -6.23 -19.33
C GLU A 383 14.54 -4.78 -18.83
N ILE A 384 13.55 -4.51 -17.97
CA ILE A 384 13.41 -3.22 -17.30
C ILE A 384 14.71 -2.99 -16.53
N GLU A 385 15.52 -2.00 -16.92
CA GLU A 385 16.69 -1.59 -16.14
C GLU A 385 16.25 -1.39 -14.69
N VAL A 386 16.79 -2.22 -13.79
CA VAL A 386 16.41 -2.23 -12.38
C VAL A 386 17.12 -1.07 -11.71
N ASP A 387 16.36 -0.06 -11.30
CA ASP A 387 16.85 0.97 -10.38
C ASP A 387 17.13 0.31 -9.01
N GLU A 388 18.39 -0.10 -8.79
CA GLU A 388 18.84 -0.71 -7.52
C GLU A 388 18.64 0.21 -6.31
N GLU A 389 18.58 1.53 -6.54
CA GLU A 389 18.38 2.56 -5.53
C GLU A 389 16.92 3.03 -5.45
N GLY A 390 16.02 2.37 -6.19
CA GLY A 390 14.60 2.66 -6.24
C GLY A 390 13.90 2.45 -4.89
N PHE A 391 12.81 3.20 -4.67
CA PHE A 391 11.94 3.04 -3.50
C PHE A 391 10.48 2.82 -3.95
N ASP A 392 10.12 1.55 -4.13
CA ASP A 392 8.85 1.14 -4.71
C ASP A 392 7.79 0.87 -3.63
N ARG A 393 6.61 1.46 -3.78
CA ARG A 393 5.45 1.08 -2.97
C ARG A 393 4.92 -0.29 -3.37
N PHE A 394 4.51 -1.07 -2.37
CA PHE A 394 3.84 -2.34 -2.54
C PHE A 394 2.40 -2.31 -2.02
N SER A 395 1.66 -3.39 -2.21
CA SER A 395 0.21 -3.44 -1.97
C SER A 395 -0.25 -3.02 -0.56
N LEU A 396 0.61 -3.09 0.47
CA LEU A 396 0.27 -2.69 1.84
C LEU A 396 0.88 -1.35 2.28
N SER A 397 1.69 -0.70 1.44
CA SER A 397 2.39 0.54 1.80
C SER A 397 1.44 1.62 2.30
N SER A 398 0.38 1.95 1.55
CA SER A 398 -0.55 3.04 1.91
C SER A 398 -1.27 2.82 3.25
N SER A 399 -1.67 1.58 3.53
CA SER A 399 -2.31 1.18 4.77
C SER A 399 -1.34 1.31 5.96
N LEU A 400 -0.12 0.79 5.83
CA LEU A 400 0.90 0.83 6.88
C LEU A 400 1.38 2.26 7.14
N GLU A 401 1.60 3.05 6.10
CA GLU A 401 1.95 4.47 6.22
C GLU A 401 0.87 5.25 6.98
N SER A 402 -0.41 5.07 6.61
CA SER A 402 -1.54 5.70 7.32
C SER A 402 -1.60 5.30 8.79
N LEU A 403 -1.33 4.04 9.12
CA LEU A 403 -1.26 3.56 10.51
C LEU A 403 -0.14 4.25 11.28
N MET A 404 1.06 4.28 10.69
CA MET A 404 2.25 4.84 11.33
C MET A 404 2.10 6.35 11.53
N ASP A 405 1.69 7.08 10.50
CA ASP A 405 1.53 8.54 10.56
C ASP A 405 0.46 8.99 11.57
N GLN A 406 -0.63 8.23 11.72
CA GLN A 406 -1.78 8.65 12.56
C GLN A 406 -1.73 8.14 14.01
N ASN A 407 -1.19 6.93 14.21
CA ASN A 407 -1.36 6.21 15.48
C ASN A 407 -0.06 5.93 16.22
N PHE A 408 1.08 5.82 15.54
CA PHE A 408 2.32 5.33 16.17
C PHE A 408 2.72 6.14 17.42
N SER A 409 2.78 7.47 17.31
CA SER A 409 3.15 8.33 18.45
C SER A 409 2.20 8.19 19.63
N LYS A 410 0.87 8.14 19.37
CA LYS A 410 -0.15 7.95 20.42
C LYS A 410 0.01 6.60 21.11
N LEU A 411 0.26 5.54 20.34
CA LEU A 411 0.45 4.19 20.85
C LEU A 411 1.70 4.07 21.72
N VAL A 412 2.81 4.66 21.29
CA VAL A 412 4.05 4.74 22.10
C VAL A 412 3.77 5.42 23.44
N GLU A 413 3.03 6.54 23.43
CA GLU A 413 2.66 7.23 24.68
C GLU A 413 1.78 6.37 25.60
N ILE A 414 0.70 5.80 25.08
CA ILE A 414 -0.24 4.95 25.85
C ILE A 414 0.52 3.75 26.44
N ARG A 415 1.31 3.06 25.60
CA ARG A 415 2.12 1.90 26.01
C ARG A 415 3.03 2.26 27.17
N ARG A 416 3.77 3.37 27.06
CA ARG A 416 4.74 3.79 28.09
C ARG A 416 4.09 4.29 29.37
N ARG A 417 3.00 5.06 29.25
CA ARG A 417 2.28 5.62 30.41
C ARG A 417 1.62 4.53 31.25
N HIS A 418 1.08 3.50 30.61
CA HIS A 418 0.33 2.44 31.28
C HIS A 418 1.09 1.11 31.46
N ARG A 419 2.29 0.96 30.84
CA ARG A 419 3.11 -0.26 30.89
C ARG A 419 2.34 -1.51 30.45
N ILE A 420 1.63 -1.39 29.34
CA ILE A 420 0.84 -2.46 28.71
C ILE A 420 1.48 -2.92 27.41
N GLY A 421 1.03 -4.05 26.87
CA GLY A 421 1.46 -4.60 25.58
C GLY A 421 0.90 -3.82 24.37
N TRP A 422 1.26 -4.25 23.15
CA TRP A 422 0.98 -3.45 21.94
C TRP A 422 -0.49 -3.62 21.58
N ALA A 423 -0.98 -4.87 21.64
CA ALA A 423 -2.39 -5.20 21.57
C ALA A 423 -3.24 -4.43 22.61
N GLY A 424 -2.76 -4.32 23.85
CA GLY A 424 -3.42 -3.55 24.90
C GLY A 424 -3.48 -2.05 24.60
N ALA A 425 -2.36 -1.45 24.16
CA ALA A 425 -2.30 -0.04 23.79
C ALA A 425 -3.21 0.28 22.59
N GLU A 426 -3.23 -0.59 21.59
CA GLU A 426 -4.14 -0.54 20.44
C GLU A 426 -5.60 -0.55 20.88
N LEU A 427 -5.99 -1.51 21.73
CA LEU A 427 -7.35 -1.61 22.28
C LEU A 427 -7.75 -0.33 23.01
N VAL A 428 -6.87 0.22 23.86
CA VAL A 428 -7.13 1.46 24.58
C VAL A 428 -7.35 2.62 23.62
N LEU A 429 -6.47 2.81 22.64
CA LEU A 429 -6.60 3.89 21.65
C LEU A 429 -7.96 3.81 20.93
N TRP A 430 -8.35 2.61 20.49
CA TRP A 430 -9.62 2.42 19.80
C TRP A 430 -10.85 2.69 20.68
N GLU A 431 -10.81 2.28 21.94
CA GLU A 431 -11.91 2.49 22.89
C GLU A 431 -12.05 3.98 23.26
N VAL A 432 -10.93 4.70 23.34
CA VAL A 432 -10.89 6.15 23.50
C VAL A 432 -11.55 6.83 22.30
N GLU A 433 -11.16 6.46 21.07
CA GLU A 433 -11.70 7.06 19.85
C GLU A 433 -13.17 6.70 19.59
N GLN A 434 -13.58 5.47 19.88
CA GLN A 434 -14.97 5.02 19.65
C GLN A 434 -15.95 5.59 20.66
N ASN A 435 -15.61 5.59 21.95
CA ASN A 435 -16.53 6.02 23.00
C ASN A 435 -16.34 7.47 23.41
N GLN A 436 -15.28 8.13 22.93
CA GLN A 436 -14.90 9.49 23.33
C GLN A 436 -14.69 9.60 24.86
N ILE A 437 -14.09 8.56 25.46
CA ILE A 437 -13.79 8.46 26.90
C ILE A 437 -12.30 8.68 27.13
N PRO A 438 -11.88 9.37 28.22
CA PRO A 438 -10.46 9.53 28.54
C PRO A 438 -9.72 8.20 28.73
N GLU A 439 -8.48 8.13 28.23
CA GLU A 439 -7.57 6.98 28.30
C GLU A 439 -7.50 6.35 29.69
N LYS A 440 -7.30 7.17 30.73
CA LYS A 440 -7.20 6.74 32.13
C LYS A 440 -8.43 5.95 32.62
N ASP A 441 -9.62 6.30 32.13
CA ASP A 441 -10.87 5.69 32.57
C ASP A 441 -11.08 4.36 31.84
N ILE A 442 -10.74 4.29 30.54
CA ILE A 442 -10.75 3.06 29.75
C ILE A 442 -9.82 2.01 30.35
N VAL A 443 -8.58 2.38 30.69
CA VAL A 443 -7.59 1.44 31.27
C VAL A 443 -8.12 0.80 32.56
N VAL A 444 -8.85 1.55 33.38
CA VAL A 444 -9.47 1.03 34.60
C VAL A 444 -10.69 0.16 34.30
N LEU A 445 -11.59 0.64 33.42
CA LEU A 445 -12.84 -0.06 33.09
C LEU A 445 -12.60 -1.39 32.37
N LYS A 446 -11.60 -1.44 31.48
CA LYS A 446 -11.28 -2.58 30.61
C LYS A 446 -9.99 -3.31 30.97
N ALA A 447 -9.45 -3.12 32.17
CA ALA A 447 -8.19 -3.72 32.62
C ALA A 447 -8.07 -5.23 32.34
N LYS A 448 -9.18 -5.99 32.51
CA LYS A 448 -9.20 -7.43 32.24
C LYS A 448 -9.11 -7.76 30.75
N GLU A 449 -9.79 -6.99 29.90
CA GLU A 449 -9.77 -7.16 28.45
C GLU A 449 -8.39 -6.80 27.89
N ILE A 450 -7.80 -5.69 28.36
CA ILE A 450 -6.45 -5.25 27.99
C ILE A 450 -5.42 -6.34 28.33
N LYS A 451 -5.48 -6.87 29.54
CA LYS A 451 -4.58 -7.96 29.94
C LYS A 451 -4.80 -9.22 29.08
N ALA A 452 -6.05 -9.57 28.79
CA ALA A 452 -6.35 -10.77 28.00
C ALA A 452 -5.80 -10.68 26.56
N VAL A 453 -5.88 -9.51 25.92
CA VAL A 453 -5.33 -9.33 24.56
C VAL A 453 -3.80 -9.32 24.55
N ASP A 454 -3.17 -8.78 25.59
CA ASP A 454 -1.71 -8.82 25.76
C ASP A 454 -1.20 -10.25 26.03
N ASP A 455 -1.86 -10.98 26.94
CA ASP A 455 -1.53 -12.38 27.25
C ASP A 455 -1.70 -13.27 26.02
N GLU A 456 -2.74 -13.02 25.21
CA GLU A 456 -2.96 -13.74 23.95
C GLU A 456 -1.83 -13.47 22.94
N GLU A 457 -1.46 -12.20 22.71
CA GLU A 457 -0.37 -11.85 21.79
C GLU A 457 0.97 -12.42 22.25
N HIS A 458 1.25 -12.37 23.56
CA HIS A 458 2.45 -12.95 24.13
C HIS A 458 2.52 -14.46 23.91
N GLY A 459 1.38 -15.17 24.02
CA GLY A 459 1.29 -16.60 23.70
C GLY A 459 1.58 -16.95 22.23
N PHE A 460 1.42 -16.00 21.31
CA PHE A 460 1.75 -16.16 19.89
C PHE A 460 3.13 -15.65 19.49
N ALA A 461 3.82 -14.91 20.36
CA ALA A 461 5.08 -14.25 20.02
C ALA A 461 6.15 -15.24 19.56
N ASP A 462 6.33 -16.34 20.30
CA ASP A 462 7.30 -17.38 19.97
C ASP A 462 6.89 -18.20 18.74
N ILE A 463 5.59 -18.41 18.55
CA ILE A 463 5.05 -19.21 17.43
C ILE A 463 5.19 -18.47 16.09
N LYS A 464 4.97 -17.16 16.11
CA LYS A 464 5.00 -16.30 14.92
C LYS A 464 6.31 -15.53 14.74
N ASN A 465 7.29 -15.77 15.61
CA ASN A 465 8.57 -15.06 15.63
C ASN A 465 8.38 -13.53 15.60
N LEU A 466 7.50 -13.02 16.48
CA LEU A 466 7.23 -11.59 16.56
C LEU A 466 8.51 -10.83 16.98
N PRO A 467 8.74 -9.61 16.45
CA PRO A 467 9.88 -8.81 16.85
C PRO A 467 9.79 -8.49 18.34
N HIS A 468 10.94 -8.40 19.00
CA HIS A 468 11.00 -7.93 20.39
C HIS A 468 10.41 -6.52 20.50
N ASP A 469 9.87 -6.19 21.67
CA ASP A 469 9.39 -4.84 21.96
C ASP A 469 10.51 -4.00 22.60
N PRO A 470 11.04 -2.96 21.91
CA PRO A 470 12.13 -2.12 22.45
C PRO A 470 11.69 -1.29 23.66
N LEU A 471 10.38 -1.16 23.90
CA LEU A 471 9.81 -0.43 25.03
C LEU A 471 9.62 -1.32 26.27
N ALA A 472 9.80 -2.64 26.15
CA ALA A 472 9.56 -3.59 27.24
C ALA A 472 10.64 -3.44 28.31
N GLY A 473 10.24 -3.16 29.55
CA GLY A 473 11.18 -3.00 30.67
C GLY A 473 11.95 -1.68 30.67
N LEU A 474 11.69 -0.78 29.71
CA LEU A 474 12.27 0.56 29.71
C LEU A 474 11.70 1.41 30.85
N GLU A 475 12.59 2.09 31.60
CA GLU A 475 12.18 2.99 32.68
C GLU A 475 11.33 4.17 32.15
N PRO A 476 10.49 4.82 32.98
CA PRO A 476 9.61 5.93 32.54
C PRO A 476 10.38 7.12 31.96
N GLU A 477 11.58 7.38 32.48
CA GLU A 477 12.50 8.41 32.00
C GLU A 477 13.48 7.90 30.93
N GLY A 478 13.48 6.60 30.61
CA GLY A 478 14.35 6.03 29.59
C GLY A 478 14.16 6.66 28.22
N GLU A 479 15.26 6.87 27.52
CA GLU A 479 15.27 7.35 26.13
C GLU A 479 14.76 6.27 25.19
N ILE A 480 14.00 6.68 24.18
CA ILE A 480 13.38 5.75 23.23
C ILE A 480 14.21 5.76 21.95
N ASN A 481 14.67 4.59 21.54
CA ASN A 481 15.17 4.37 20.18
C ASN A 481 13.98 4.38 19.20
N ILE A 482 13.68 5.55 18.65
CA ILE A 482 12.54 5.75 17.76
C ILE A 482 12.63 4.93 16.47
N PRO A 483 13.78 4.89 15.76
CA PRO A 483 13.92 4.07 14.55
C PRO A 483 13.62 2.59 14.81
N LEU A 484 14.22 2.00 15.85
CA LEU A 484 14.01 0.60 16.19
C LEU A 484 12.56 0.34 16.66
N THR A 485 12.02 1.20 17.51
CA THR A 485 10.63 1.06 18.00
C THR A 485 9.62 1.12 16.87
N ALA A 486 9.79 2.06 15.94
CA ALA A 486 8.93 2.22 14.77
C ALA A 486 9.01 1.00 13.85
N PHE A 487 10.23 0.50 13.60
CA PHE A 487 10.42 -0.66 12.73
C PHE A 487 9.91 -1.96 13.36
N CYS A 488 10.19 -2.23 14.64
CA CYS A 488 9.63 -3.40 15.35
C CYS A 488 8.09 -3.37 15.33
N TYR A 489 7.47 -2.21 15.59
CA TYR A 489 6.02 -2.07 15.52
C TYR A 489 5.48 -2.30 14.10
N LEU A 490 6.15 -1.78 13.07
CA LEU A 490 5.80 -2.02 11.67
C LEU A 490 5.87 -3.52 11.31
N ILE A 491 6.96 -4.20 11.67
CA ILE A 491 7.15 -5.63 11.41
C ILE A 491 6.09 -6.46 12.15
N ARG A 492 5.78 -6.12 13.41
CA ARG A 492 4.66 -6.73 14.14
C ARG A 492 3.35 -6.56 13.38
N CYS A 493 3.04 -5.35 12.92
CA CYS A 493 1.82 -5.08 12.15
C CYS A 493 1.78 -5.88 10.85
N LEU A 494 2.92 -6.04 10.17
CA LEU A 494 3.01 -6.82 8.93
C LEU A 494 2.84 -8.33 9.19
N ILE A 495 3.44 -8.90 10.24
CA ILE A 495 3.26 -10.32 10.60
C ILE A 495 1.80 -10.61 10.99
N LEU A 496 1.12 -9.64 11.63
CA LEU A 496 -0.25 -9.80 12.10
C LEU A 496 -1.31 -9.24 11.15
N CYS A 497 -0.94 -8.70 9.97
CA CYS A 497 -1.83 -7.92 9.11
C CYS A 497 -3.09 -8.66 8.62
N THR A 498 -3.07 -9.98 8.66
CA THR A 498 -4.18 -10.89 8.30
C THR A 498 -5.20 -11.09 9.42
N ARG A 499 -4.87 -10.70 10.66
CA ARG A 499 -5.73 -10.72 11.85
C ARG A 499 -6.41 -9.37 12.13
N TYR A 500 -5.95 -8.32 11.45
CA TYR A 500 -6.41 -6.95 11.63
C TYR A 500 -6.96 -6.37 10.32
N CYS A 501 -7.95 -5.50 10.42
CA CYS A 501 -8.50 -4.79 9.26
C CYS A 501 -7.43 -3.85 8.71
N ILE A 502 -7.11 -3.89 7.42
CA ILE A 502 -6.05 -3.01 6.88
C ILE A 502 -6.43 -1.52 6.82
N VAL A 503 -7.68 -1.18 7.10
CA VAL A 503 -8.15 0.21 7.04
C VAL A 503 -8.25 0.81 8.44
N CYS A 504 -8.93 0.13 9.35
CA CYS A 504 -9.09 0.64 10.73
C CYS A 504 -8.14 0.00 11.73
N HIS A 505 -7.34 -0.98 11.30
CA HIS A 505 -6.37 -1.72 12.12
C HIS A 505 -6.94 -2.42 13.34
N ARG A 506 -8.28 -2.51 13.46
CA ARG A 506 -8.96 -3.28 14.50
C ARG A 506 -8.94 -4.77 14.19
N ARG A 507 -8.90 -5.57 15.24
CA ARG A 507 -8.93 -7.02 15.14
C ARG A 507 -10.19 -7.46 14.39
N LEU A 508 -10.00 -8.41 13.49
CA LEU A 508 -11.10 -8.99 12.72
C LEU A 508 -11.82 -10.02 13.59
N GLU A 509 -13.15 -9.94 13.64
CA GLU A 509 -14.03 -10.92 14.29
C GLU A 509 -14.19 -12.15 13.40
N THR A 510 -13.08 -12.77 13.02
CA THR A 510 -13.06 -14.01 12.26
C THR A 510 -12.35 -15.08 13.06
N ASP A 511 -12.93 -16.27 13.11
CA ASP A 511 -12.31 -17.47 13.70
C ASP A 511 -11.11 -17.98 12.86
N TYR A 512 -10.70 -17.22 11.85
CA TYR A 512 -9.65 -17.56 10.90
C TYR A 512 -8.77 -16.38 10.54
N GLU A 513 -7.53 -16.70 10.17
CA GLU A 513 -6.53 -15.74 9.72
C GLU A 513 -6.41 -15.81 8.21
N ALA A 514 -6.77 -14.72 7.51
CA ALA A 514 -6.75 -14.71 6.06
C ALA A 514 -5.33 -14.91 5.48
N LEU A 515 -5.15 -15.35 4.23
CA LEU A 515 -3.84 -15.29 3.60
C LEU A 515 -3.57 -13.85 3.21
N LYS A 516 -4.44 -13.23 2.42
CA LYS A 516 -4.33 -11.81 2.07
C LYS A 516 -4.97 -10.94 3.16
N PRO A 517 -4.37 -9.79 3.49
CA PRO A 517 -5.01 -8.82 4.38
C PRO A 517 -6.35 -8.35 3.81
N TYR A 518 -7.35 -8.14 4.67
CA TYR A 518 -8.70 -7.76 4.25
C TYR A 518 -9.31 -6.73 5.21
N VAL A 519 -10.53 -6.29 4.93
CA VAL A 519 -11.25 -5.30 5.74
C VAL A 519 -12.42 -5.87 6.52
N CYS A 520 -12.63 -5.35 7.73
CA CYS A 520 -13.78 -5.71 8.55
C CYS A 520 -15.13 -5.39 7.86
N GLY A 521 -16.23 -5.94 8.38
CA GLY A 521 -17.57 -5.76 7.83
C GLY A 521 -18.16 -4.34 7.95
N ALA A 522 -17.41 -3.36 8.47
CA ALA A 522 -17.86 -1.98 8.56
C ALA A 522 -17.92 -1.33 7.16
N LYS A 523 -19.07 -0.74 6.81
CA LYS A 523 -19.28 -0.10 5.49
C LYS A 523 -18.22 0.94 5.14
N LEU A 524 -17.76 1.73 6.12
CA LEU A 524 -16.72 2.74 5.89
C LEU A 524 -15.38 2.09 5.49
N CYS A 525 -14.98 1.01 6.16
CA CYS A 525 -13.74 0.31 5.82
C CYS A 525 -13.84 -0.35 4.43
N ALA A 526 -14.98 -0.96 4.11
CA ALA A 526 -15.24 -1.48 2.77
C ALA A 526 -15.15 -0.37 1.71
N TYR A 527 -15.79 0.77 1.95
CA TYR A 527 -15.72 1.92 1.05
C TYR A 527 -14.27 2.40 0.85
N GLN A 528 -13.52 2.63 1.93
CA GLN A 528 -12.13 3.10 1.86
C GLN A 528 -11.22 2.08 1.14
N TYR A 529 -11.40 0.79 1.38
CA TYR A 529 -10.64 -0.28 0.73
C TYR A 529 -10.93 -0.39 -0.77
N TYR A 530 -12.20 -0.48 -1.15
CA TYR A 530 -12.61 -0.72 -2.54
C TYR A 530 -12.72 0.56 -3.39
N THR A 531 -12.84 1.74 -2.78
CA THR A 531 -13.06 3.00 -3.51
C THR A 531 -11.89 3.98 -3.38
N LEU A 532 -11.15 3.97 -2.27
CA LEU A 532 -10.04 4.91 -2.04
C LEU A 532 -8.65 4.28 -2.21
N ASN A 533 -8.55 3.17 -2.95
CA ASN A 533 -7.29 2.48 -3.26
C ASN A 533 -6.47 2.09 -2.02
N GLN A 534 -7.13 1.77 -0.91
CA GLN A 534 -6.46 1.23 0.28
C GLN A 534 -6.32 -0.30 0.25
N GLY A 535 -6.88 -0.96 -0.77
CA GLY A 535 -6.68 -2.39 -1.06
C GLY A 535 -5.63 -2.65 -2.16
N PRO A 536 -5.45 -3.92 -2.57
CA PRO A 536 -4.50 -4.28 -3.63
C PRO A 536 -4.80 -3.52 -4.92
N SER A 537 -3.73 -3.16 -5.63
CA SER A 537 -3.83 -2.43 -6.89
C SER A 537 -4.53 -3.29 -7.95
N LEU A 538 -5.72 -2.85 -8.40
CA LEU A 538 -6.47 -3.53 -9.45
C LEU A 538 -5.68 -3.51 -10.76
N GLU A 539 -5.02 -2.39 -11.03
CA GLU A 539 -4.14 -2.19 -12.17
C GLU A 539 -3.02 -3.22 -12.18
N TYR A 540 -2.37 -3.44 -11.02
CA TYR A 540 -1.33 -4.44 -10.87
C TYR A 540 -1.85 -5.87 -11.15
N GLU A 541 -3.01 -6.23 -10.62
CA GLU A 541 -3.62 -7.55 -10.86
C GLU A 541 -4.02 -7.76 -12.33
N ILE A 542 -4.50 -6.71 -13.02
CA ILE A 542 -4.80 -6.78 -14.47
C ILE A 542 -3.52 -6.98 -15.30
N ILE A 543 -2.41 -6.31 -14.92
CA ILE A 543 -1.12 -6.41 -15.62
C ILE A 543 -0.52 -7.81 -15.46
N HIS A 544 -0.52 -8.36 -14.25
CA HIS A 544 0.23 -9.59 -13.92
C HIS A 544 -0.62 -10.86 -13.91
N ASN A 545 -1.94 -10.76 -13.70
CA ASN A 545 -2.87 -11.89 -13.58
C ASN A 545 -4.17 -11.71 -14.40
N PRO A 546 -4.11 -11.27 -15.68
CA PRO A 546 -5.32 -10.92 -16.44
C PRO A 546 -6.29 -12.09 -16.60
N ARG A 547 -5.77 -13.32 -16.74
CA ARG A 547 -6.59 -14.52 -16.89
C ARG A 547 -7.35 -14.85 -15.59
N SER A 548 -6.69 -14.75 -14.44
CA SER A 548 -7.39 -14.90 -13.15
C SER A 548 -8.46 -13.83 -12.96
N VAL A 549 -8.17 -12.57 -13.31
CA VAL A 549 -9.15 -11.48 -13.25
C VAL A 549 -10.35 -11.75 -14.20
N ASP A 550 -10.10 -12.14 -15.45
CA ASP A 550 -11.12 -12.49 -16.44
C ASP A 550 -12.02 -13.64 -15.95
N LEU A 551 -11.42 -14.66 -15.32
CA LEU A 551 -12.17 -15.78 -14.73
C LEU A 551 -13.05 -15.30 -13.57
N LEU A 552 -12.53 -14.51 -12.64
CA LEU A 552 -13.30 -13.99 -11.51
C LEU A 552 -14.50 -13.15 -11.97
N VAL A 553 -14.30 -12.30 -12.99
CA VAL A 553 -15.38 -11.51 -13.61
C VAL A 553 -16.40 -12.43 -14.27
N SER A 554 -15.94 -13.42 -15.03
CA SER A 554 -16.81 -14.39 -15.72
C SER A 554 -17.66 -15.21 -14.75
N LEU A 555 -17.07 -15.71 -13.67
CA LEU A 555 -17.78 -16.47 -12.64
C LEU A 555 -18.81 -15.60 -11.92
N THR A 556 -18.47 -14.34 -11.62
CA THR A 556 -19.40 -13.39 -11.00
C THR A 556 -20.56 -13.06 -11.93
N TYR A 557 -20.29 -12.85 -13.23
CA TYR A 557 -21.31 -12.63 -14.24
C TYR A 557 -22.27 -13.83 -14.35
N SER A 558 -21.74 -15.05 -14.47
CA SER A 558 -22.56 -16.26 -14.51
C SER A 558 -23.39 -16.44 -13.24
N ALA A 559 -22.82 -16.17 -12.07
CA ALA A 559 -23.56 -16.20 -10.80
C ALA A 559 -24.70 -15.17 -10.78
N ALA A 560 -24.47 -13.96 -11.27
CA ALA A 560 -25.48 -12.91 -11.31
C ALA A 560 -26.65 -13.27 -12.25
N VAL A 561 -26.35 -13.65 -13.50
CA VAL A 561 -27.34 -13.96 -14.55
C VAL A 561 -28.15 -15.22 -14.24
N GLU A 562 -27.52 -16.24 -13.66
CA GLU A 562 -28.19 -17.50 -13.29
C GLU A 562 -28.83 -17.48 -11.89
N GLY A 563 -28.81 -16.34 -11.21
CA GLY A 563 -29.43 -16.18 -9.89
C GLY A 563 -28.71 -16.92 -8.74
N GLY A 564 -27.42 -17.22 -8.91
CA GLY A 564 -26.55 -17.84 -7.89
C GLY A 564 -25.66 -16.85 -7.10
N LEU A 565 -25.72 -15.55 -7.41
CA LEU A 565 -25.02 -14.51 -6.65
C LEU A 565 -25.84 -14.13 -5.42
N ASP A 566 -25.51 -14.75 -4.28
CA ASP A 566 -26.16 -14.53 -2.98
C ASP A 566 -25.27 -13.78 -1.99
N ASP A 567 -24.04 -14.26 -1.80
CA ASP A 567 -23.07 -13.74 -0.85
C ASP A 567 -21.65 -14.09 -1.35
N PRO A 568 -20.66 -13.17 -1.28
CA PRO A 568 -20.78 -11.76 -0.90
C PRO A 568 -21.45 -10.91 -2.00
N LEU A 569 -22.06 -9.78 -1.58
CA LEU A 569 -22.60 -8.75 -2.48
C LEU A 569 -21.79 -7.44 -2.37
N PRO A 570 -21.77 -6.60 -3.42
CA PRO A 570 -21.04 -5.33 -3.44
C PRO A 570 -21.78 -4.21 -2.69
N VAL A 571 -22.15 -4.46 -1.43
CA VAL A 571 -22.88 -3.51 -0.58
C VAL A 571 -21.93 -2.59 0.18
N GLY A 572 -22.39 -1.38 0.50
CA GLY A 572 -21.59 -0.38 1.25
C GLY A 572 -20.52 0.32 0.42
N LEU A 573 -20.57 0.20 -0.91
CA LEU A 573 -19.62 0.81 -1.86
C LEU A 573 -20.08 2.17 -2.40
N GLY A 574 -21.27 2.63 -2.01
CA GLY A 574 -21.88 3.86 -2.53
C GLY A 574 -22.04 3.81 -4.05
N LEU A 575 -22.56 2.69 -4.58
CA LEU A 575 -22.75 2.51 -6.01
C LEU A 575 -24.03 3.20 -6.46
N GLN A 576 -23.89 4.08 -7.45
CA GLN A 576 -25.00 4.68 -8.17
C GLN A 576 -25.13 3.94 -9.49
N VAL A 577 -26.25 3.22 -9.67
CA VAL A 577 -26.44 2.28 -10.78
C VAL A 577 -27.63 2.67 -11.66
N PRO A 578 -27.57 2.39 -12.97
CA PRO A 578 -28.74 2.53 -13.85
C PRO A 578 -29.89 1.62 -13.42
N GLU A 579 -31.07 1.86 -13.98
CA GLU A 579 -32.24 1.03 -13.71
C GLU A 579 -31.98 -0.46 -14.02
N PRO A 580 -32.18 -1.38 -13.05
CA PRO A 580 -31.85 -2.79 -13.23
C PRO A 580 -32.79 -3.48 -14.24
N ASP A 581 -32.22 -4.09 -15.27
CA ASP A 581 -32.93 -4.89 -16.28
C ASP A 581 -33.08 -6.32 -15.79
N ILE A 582 -34.17 -6.56 -15.08
CA ILE A 582 -34.50 -7.85 -14.47
C ILE A 582 -34.69 -8.95 -15.54
N SER A 583 -34.94 -8.60 -16.81
CA SER A 583 -35.13 -9.59 -17.89
C SER A 583 -33.87 -10.39 -18.20
N LYS A 584 -32.69 -9.84 -17.86
CA LYS A 584 -31.40 -10.50 -18.03
C LYS A 584 -31.07 -11.53 -16.95
N VAL A 585 -31.86 -11.61 -15.88
CA VAL A 585 -31.60 -12.51 -14.74
C VAL A 585 -32.66 -13.60 -14.67
N SER A 586 -32.20 -14.84 -14.68
CA SER A 586 -33.06 -16.00 -14.45
C SER A 586 -33.24 -16.27 -12.95
N ASP A 587 -34.40 -16.82 -12.58
CA ASP A 587 -34.60 -17.33 -11.22
C ASP A 587 -33.79 -18.61 -11.03
N ALA A 588 -33.19 -18.77 -9.85
CA ALA A 588 -32.43 -19.97 -9.51
C ALA A 588 -33.32 -21.21 -9.69
N PRO A 589 -32.85 -22.29 -10.35
CA PRO A 589 -33.67 -23.47 -10.54
C PRO A 589 -34.08 -24.09 -9.20
N THR A 590 -35.39 -24.31 -9.02
CA THR A 590 -35.94 -25.15 -7.95
C THR A 590 -35.39 -26.58 -8.11
N PRO A 591 -34.96 -27.27 -7.04
CA PRO A 591 -34.44 -28.63 -7.15
C PRO A 591 -35.54 -29.59 -7.64
N MET A 592 -35.51 -29.95 -8.92
CA MET A 592 -36.36 -31.00 -9.46
C MET A 592 -35.69 -32.37 -9.26
N PRO A 593 -36.45 -33.41 -8.88
CA PRO A 593 -35.92 -34.76 -8.78
C PRO A 593 -35.53 -35.27 -10.17
N ALA A 594 -34.33 -35.83 -10.28
CA ALA A 594 -33.87 -36.49 -11.50
C ALA A 594 -34.69 -37.77 -11.73
N ILE A 595 -35.78 -37.66 -12.51
CA ILE A 595 -36.38 -38.83 -13.16
C ILE A 595 -35.98 -38.74 -14.63
N ALA A 596 -35.06 -39.62 -15.02
CA ALA A 596 -34.82 -39.93 -16.41
C ALA A 596 -36.09 -40.55 -17.00
N ILE A 597 -36.73 -39.87 -17.94
CA ILE A 597 -37.63 -40.52 -18.90
C ILE A 597 -37.09 -40.21 -20.29
N ALA A 598 -36.46 -41.22 -20.89
CA ALA A 598 -36.07 -41.22 -22.27
C ALA A 598 -37.32 -41.30 -23.17
N GLY A 599 -37.38 -40.43 -24.18
CA GLY A 599 -38.23 -40.61 -25.35
C GLY A 599 -39.52 -39.80 -25.38
N MET A 600 -39.46 -38.57 -25.89
CA MET A 600 -40.53 -37.95 -26.68
C MET A 600 -39.93 -36.91 -27.65
N PRO A 601 -40.48 -36.74 -28.88
CA PRO A 601 -39.83 -35.95 -29.93
C PRO A 601 -40.05 -34.44 -29.72
N LEU A 602 -39.01 -33.64 -30.00
CA LEU A 602 -39.09 -32.18 -30.03
C LEU A 602 -40.05 -31.71 -31.15
N ALA A 603 -41.12 -31.00 -30.76
CA ALA A 603 -41.85 -30.14 -31.68
C ALA A 603 -41.04 -28.85 -31.88
N GLN A 604 -40.63 -28.59 -33.13
CA GLN A 604 -40.01 -27.33 -33.53
C GLN A 604 -41.08 -26.25 -33.66
N SER A 605 -41.03 -25.21 -32.83
CA SER A 605 -41.69 -23.94 -33.10
C SER A 605 -40.63 -22.86 -33.25
N THR A 606 -40.52 -22.30 -34.44
CA THR A 606 -39.73 -21.12 -34.77
C THR A 606 -40.44 -19.86 -34.26
N PRO A 607 -39.79 -18.99 -33.48
CA PRO A 607 -40.21 -17.60 -33.34
C PRO A 607 -39.51 -16.73 -34.40
N SER A 608 -40.29 -15.98 -35.17
CA SER A 608 -39.79 -14.99 -36.13
C SER A 608 -39.12 -13.82 -35.39
N ALA A 609 -37.90 -13.49 -35.79
CA ALA A 609 -37.19 -12.29 -35.33
C ALA A 609 -37.85 -11.03 -35.91
N GLN A 610 -38.28 -10.11 -35.04
CA GLN A 610 -38.48 -8.71 -35.40
C GLN A 610 -37.31 -7.92 -34.79
N SER A 611 -36.53 -7.28 -35.66
CA SER A 611 -35.42 -6.41 -35.31
C SER A 611 -35.96 -5.09 -34.77
N VAL A 612 -35.69 -4.78 -33.51
CA VAL A 612 -35.84 -3.43 -32.98
C VAL A 612 -34.45 -2.79 -33.01
N LEU A 613 -34.29 -1.74 -33.81
CA LEU A 613 -33.10 -0.91 -33.86
C LEU A 613 -33.00 -0.16 -32.53
N ASN A 614 -31.95 -0.41 -31.75
CA ASN A 614 -31.67 0.36 -30.54
C ASN A 614 -31.05 1.70 -30.93
N GLU A 615 -31.77 2.79 -30.68
CA GLU A 615 -31.20 4.14 -30.63
C GLU A 615 -30.19 4.22 -29.48
N VAL A 616 -29.03 4.81 -29.77
CA VAL A 616 -27.98 5.09 -28.78
C VAL A 616 -28.42 6.32 -27.99
N VAL A 617 -29.00 6.10 -26.80
CA VAL A 617 -29.30 7.19 -25.86
C VAL A 617 -28.02 7.57 -25.11
N SER A 618 -27.70 8.86 -25.11
CA SER A 618 -26.58 9.45 -24.36
C SER A 618 -26.75 9.23 -22.85
N LEU A 619 -25.76 8.58 -22.21
CA LEU A 619 -25.76 8.13 -20.80
C LEU A 619 -25.82 9.26 -19.75
N LYS A 620 -25.87 10.54 -20.14
CA LYS A 620 -25.79 11.68 -19.19
C LYS A 620 -27.10 12.02 -18.46
N ASP A 621 -28.24 11.49 -18.89
CA ASP A 621 -29.56 11.82 -18.32
C ASP A 621 -30.32 10.61 -17.72
N VAL A 622 -29.63 9.49 -17.45
CA VAL A 622 -30.28 8.29 -16.90
C VAL A 622 -30.42 8.42 -15.38
N PRO A 623 -31.63 8.27 -14.80
CA PRO A 623 -31.81 8.29 -13.35
C PRO A 623 -31.03 7.14 -12.69
N LEU A 624 -30.09 7.49 -11.82
CA LEU A 624 -29.30 6.54 -11.04
C LEU A 624 -30.00 6.19 -9.74
N HIS A 625 -29.84 4.95 -9.31
CA HIS A 625 -30.41 4.39 -8.09
C HIS A 625 -29.28 3.96 -7.16
N ASP A 626 -29.50 4.10 -5.85
CA ASP A 626 -28.58 3.56 -4.85
C ASP A 626 -28.66 2.03 -4.83
N PHE A 627 -27.54 1.37 -5.12
CA PHE A 627 -27.46 -0.10 -5.17
C PHE A 627 -27.86 -0.76 -3.85
N ASP A 628 -27.49 -0.16 -2.71
CA ASP A 628 -27.78 -0.71 -1.38
C ASP A 628 -29.30 -0.75 -1.08
N SER A 629 -30.11 0.00 -1.82
CA SER A 629 -31.57 0.06 -1.68
C SER A 629 -32.34 -0.97 -2.52
N LEU A 630 -31.64 -1.68 -3.42
CA LEU A 630 -32.25 -2.61 -4.37
C LEU A 630 -32.57 -3.98 -3.74
N GLY A 631 -33.58 -4.67 -4.27
CA GLY A 631 -33.83 -6.07 -3.92
C GLY A 631 -32.77 -7.01 -4.54
N LEU A 632 -32.60 -8.22 -3.99
CA LEU A 632 -31.56 -9.18 -4.43
C LEU A 632 -31.58 -9.46 -5.95
N LYS A 633 -32.76 -9.64 -6.55
CA LYS A 633 -32.88 -9.87 -8.00
C LYS A 633 -32.46 -8.65 -8.83
N GLN A 634 -32.77 -7.45 -8.34
CA GLN A 634 -32.34 -6.19 -8.95
C GLN A 634 -30.84 -5.98 -8.81
N MET A 635 -30.26 -6.24 -7.63
CA MET A 635 -28.81 -6.20 -7.41
C MET A 635 -28.05 -7.09 -8.40
N ARG A 636 -28.52 -8.33 -8.60
CA ARG A 636 -27.94 -9.25 -9.60
C ARG A 636 -28.00 -8.69 -11.02
N ALA A 637 -29.15 -8.11 -11.40
CA ALA A 637 -29.33 -7.51 -12.71
C ALA A 637 -28.37 -6.32 -12.92
N SER A 638 -28.24 -5.44 -11.93
CA SER A 638 -27.29 -4.33 -11.95
C SER A 638 -25.85 -4.81 -12.05
N VAL A 639 -25.44 -5.82 -11.27
CA VAL A 639 -24.07 -6.39 -11.35
C VAL A 639 -23.77 -6.91 -12.76
N ALA A 640 -24.69 -7.68 -13.35
CA ALA A 640 -24.52 -8.19 -14.72
C ALA A 640 -24.43 -7.06 -15.75
N GLN A 641 -25.30 -6.05 -15.67
CA GLN A 641 -25.25 -4.87 -16.54
C GLN A 641 -23.93 -4.08 -16.43
N LEU A 642 -23.45 -3.87 -15.20
CA LEU A 642 -22.19 -3.17 -14.95
C LEU A 642 -21.01 -3.94 -15.54
N ILE A 643 -20.96 -5.26 -15.36
CA ILE A 643 -19.93 -6.11 -15.97
C ILE A 643 -19.99 -6.07 -17.50
N ASP A 644 -21.19 -6.07 -18.11
CA ASP A 644 -21.34 -5.96 -19.56
C ASP A 644 -20.84 -4.61 -20.11
N SER A 645 -20.89 -3.54 -19.30
CA SER A 645 -20.38 -2.22 -19.69
C SER A 645 -18.85 -2.13 -19.71
N LEU A 646 -18.15 -2.89 -18.88
CA LEU A 646 -16.68 -2.87 -18.79
C LEU A 646 -16.00 -3.28 -20.11
N PRO A 647 -14.82 -2.73 -20.46
CA PRO A 647 -14.00 -3.28 -21.55
C PRO A 647 -13.50 -4.70 -21.22
N GLY A 648 -12.93 -5.39 -22.21
CA GLY A 648 -12.27 -6.68 -21.96
C GLY A 648 -11.02 -6.52 -21.09
N ILE A 649 -10.70 -7.51 -20.26
CA ILE A 649 -9.53 -7.42 -19.36
C ILE A 649 -8.22 -7.30 -20.14
N ASP A 650 -8.11 -7.97 -21.29
CA ASP A 650 -6.94 -7.85 -22.18
C ASP A 650 -6.80 -6.43 -22.77
N ASP A 651 -7.91 -5.75 -23.06
CA ASP A 651 -7.88 -4.38 -23.57
C ASP A 651 -7.41 -3.41 -22.47
N MET A 652 -7.91 -3.61 -21.24
CA MET A 652 -7.42 -2.88 -20.07
C MET A 652 -5.92 -3.10 -19.85
N ARG A 653 -5.44 -4.36 -19.95
CA ARG A 653 -4.01 -4.69 -19.82
C ARG A 653 -3.17 -3.97 -20.87
N LYS A 654 -3.58 -4.03 -22.15
CA LYS A 654 -2.88 -3.34 -23.25
C LYS A 654 -2.84 -1.83 -23.04
N PHE A 655 -3.90 -1.24 -22.51
CA PHE A 655 -3.95 0.19 -22.17
C PHE A 655 -2.94 0.55 -21.07
N LEU A 656 -2.85 -0.26 -20.02
CA LEU A 656 -1.92 -0.06 -18.90
C LEU A 656 -0.45 -0.27 -19.30
N MET A 657 -0.15 -1.20 -20.21
CA MET A 657 1.22 -1.54 -20.63
C MET A 657 1.78 -0.65 -21.76
N ARG A 658 1.00 0.28 -22.31
CA ARG A 658 1.43 1.09 -23.47
C ARG A 658 2.64 1.97 -23.10
N LYS A 659 3.80 1.80 -23.76
CA LYS A 659 5.00 2.65 -23.58
C LYS A 659 4.65 4.14 -23.76
N ARG A 660 5.16 5.01 -22.88
CA ARG A 660 4.85 6.45 -22.86
C ARG A 660 6.12 7.29 -22.89
N ARG A 661 5.99 8.50 -23.47
CA ARG A 661 7.03 9.54 -23.39
C ARG A 661 7.18 10.01 -21.94
N THR A 662 8.43 10.16 -21.50
CA THR A 662 8.84 10.67 -20.19
C THR A 662 8.11 11.98 -19.84
N GLY A 663 7.62 12.09 -18.61
CA GLY A 663 6.99 13.33 -18.08
C GLY A 663 5.47 13.44 -18.20
N LYS A 664 4.75 12.42 -18.71
CA LYS A 664 3.26 12.40 -18.68
C LYS A 664 2.73 11.57 -17.51
N PRO A 665 1.62 11.99 -16.86
CA PRO A 665 1.03 11.23 -15.76
C PRO A 665 0.59 9.83 -16.22
N VAL A 666 0.78 8.84 -15.34
CA VAL A 666 0.29 7.46 -15.53
C VAL A 666 -1.24 7.52 -15.66
N PRO A 667 -1.83 6.95 -16.72
CA PRO A 667 -3.27 7.02 -16.91
C PRO A 667 -3.95 6.16 -15.84
N LYS A 668 -5.09 6.61 -15.33
CA LYS A 668 -5.90 5.79 -14.43
C LYS A 668 -6.60 4.72 -15.26
N LEU A 669 -6.91 3.57 -14.65
CA LEU A 669 -7.65 2.50 -15.32
C LEU A 669 -8.99 2.99 -15.90
N VAL A 670 -9.65 3.93 -15.21
CA VAL A 670 -10.91 4.55 -15.64
C VAL A 670 -10.78 5.33 -16.95
N ASP A 671 -9.57 5.79 -17.30
CA ASP A 671 -9.28 6.51 -18.53
C ASP A 671 -9.26 5.59 -19.76
N CYS A 672 -9.28 4.26 -19.56
CA CYS A 672 -9.34 3.28 -20.63
C CYS A 672 -10.63 3.42 -21.46
N ASP A 673 -11.75 3.74 -20.81
CA ASP A 673 -13.03 4.00 -21.46
C ASP A 673 -13.86 5.02 -20.65
N PRO A 674 -13.83 6.32 -21.05
CA PRO A 674 -14.58 7.37 -20.36
C PRO A 674 -16.11 7.21 -20.44
N THR A 675 -16.63 6.32 -21.28
CA THR A 675 -18.08 6.08 -21.40
C THR A 675 -18.61 5.14 -20.32
N VAL A 676 -17.71 4.41 -19.64
CA VAL A 676 -18.06 3.47 -18.57
C VAL A 676 -18.31 4.22 -17.27
N ILE A 677 -19.48 3.98 -16.67
CA ILE A 677 -19.86 4.65 -15.43
C ILE A 677 -18.95 4.24 -14.25
N PRO A 678 -18.68 5.14 -13.28
CA PRO A 678 -17.79 4.87 -12.15
C PRO A 678 -18.17 3.62 -11.33
N ALA A 679 -19.46 3.31 -11.22
CA ALA A 679 -19.93 2.12 -10.50
C ALA A 679 -19.41 0.81 -11.10
N ALA A 680 -19.21 0.72 -12.41
CA ALA A 680 -18.70 -0.50 -13.05
C ALA A 680 -17.24 -0.76 -12.67
N TRP A 681 -16.41 0.28 -12.63
CA TRP A 681 -15.02 0.19 -12.17
C TRP A 681 -14.91 -0.21 -10.69
N LYS A 682 -15.81 0.32 -9.84
CA LYS A 682 -15.91 -0.10 -8.43
C LYS A 682 -16.33 -1.57 -8.30
N ILE A 683 -17.26 -2.05 -9.12
CA ILE A 683 -17.62 -3.48 -9.17
C ILE A 683 -16.42 -4.34 -9.58
N LEU A 684 -15.65 -3.94 -10.59
CA LEU A 684 -14.44 -4.67 -10.99
C LEU A 684 -13.44 -4.77 -9.83
N ARG A 685 -13.20 -3.65 -9.12
CA ARG A 685 -12.33 -3.63 -7.94
C ARG A 685 -12.88 -4.51 -6.82
N TRP A 686 -14.19 -4.51 -6.60
CA TRP A 686 -14.84 -5.41 -5.64
C TRP A 686 -14.69 -6.88 -6.03
N ILE A 687 -14.91 -7.26 -7.28
CA ILE A 687 -14.80 -8.66 -7.75
C ILE A 687 -13.44 -9.25 -7.39
N VAL A 688 -12.37 -8.51 -7.71
CA VAL A 688 -10.98 -8.92 -7.43
C VAL A 688 -10.68 -8.82 -5.94
N GLY A 689 -10.91 -7.67 -5.32
CA GLY A 689 -10.48 -7.41 -3.95
C GLY A 689 -11.28 -8.13 -2.86
N SER A 690 -12.49 -8.62 -3.16
CA SER A 690 -13.27 -9.46 -2.22
C SER A 690 -12.85 -10.93 -2.27
N CYS A 691 -12.05 -11.35 -3.26
CA CYS A 691 -11.66 -12.75 -3.44
C CYS A 691 -10.39 -12.99 -2.63
N THR A 692 -10.55 -13.51 -1.42
CA THR A 692 -9.42 -13.82 -0.54
C THR A 692 -8.66 -15.08 -0.96
N ALA A 693 -9.26 -15.93 -1.80
CA ALA A 693 -8.57 -17.05 -2.44
C ALA A 693 -7.67 -16.51 -3.57
N TYR A 694 -6.38 -16.86 -3.53
CA TYR A 694 -5.44 -16.51 -4.58
C TYR A 694 -5.42 -17.62 -5.64
N LEU A 695 -5.91 -17.27 -6.84
CA LEU A 695 -6.03 -18.18 -7.96
C LEU A 695 -4.98 -17.84 -9.02
N GLU A 696 -4.12 -18.81 -9.31
CA GLU A 696 -3.02 -18.66 -10.26
C GLU A 696 -3.18 -19.66 -11.40
N GLU A 697 -3.15 -19.19 -12.65
CA GLU A 697 -3.13 -20.11 -13.79
C GLU A 697 -1.76 -20.80 -13.87
N ILE A 698 -1.78 -22.13 -14.00
CA ILE A 698 -0.56 -22.91 -14.20
C ILE A 698 -0.24 -22.90 -15.68
N THR A 699 0.77 -22.14 -16.08
CA THR A 699 1.24 -22.06 -17.48
C THR A 699 2.39 -23.00 -17.76
N ASP A 700 3.18 -23.36 -16.74
CA ASP A 700 4.29 -24.30 -16.87
C ASP A 700 3.77 -25.76 -16.98
N PRO A 701 4.07 -26.47 -18.09
CA PRO A 701 3.69 -27.87 -18.25
C PRO A 701 4.24 -28.81 -17.17
N ASN A 702 5.35 -28.47 -16.52
CA ASN A 702 5.96 -29.26 -15.45
C ASN A 702 5.20 -29.14 -14.11
N GLU A 703 4.47 -28.04 -13.94
CA GLU A 703 3.64 -27.77 -12.76
C GLU A 703 2.18 -28.20 -12.93
N CYS A 704 1.77 -28.52 -14.16
CA CYS A 704 0.43 -28.98 -14.48
C CYS A 704 0.19 -30.39 -13.94
N VAL A 705 -1.00 -30.62 -13.36
CA VAL A 705 -1.46 -31.96 -13.04
C VAL A 705 -1.53 -32.77 -14.33
N ARG A 706 -0.84 -33.91 -14.37
CA ARG A 706 -0.72 -34.73 -15.58
C ARG A 706 -1.99 -35.54 -15.80
N ASN A 707 -2.15 -36.04 -17.03
CA ASN A 707 -3.30 -36.86 -17.47
C ASN A 707 -4.67 -36.14 -17.49
N ILE A 708 -4.68 -34.80 -17.39
CA ILE A 708 -5.84 -33.95 -17.69
C ILE A 708 -5.82 -33.56 -19.17
N GLU A 709 -6.98 -33.59 -19.84
CA GLU A 709 -7.11 -33.19 -21.24
C GLU A 709 -6.71 -31.71 -21.44
N SER A 710 -6.01 -31.41 -22.53
CA SER A 710 -5.52 -30.04 -22.85
C SER A 710 -6.62 -28.99 -23.03
N SER A 711 -7.87 -29.42 -23.19
CA SER A 711 -9.04 -28.52 -23.24
C SER A 711 -9.39 -27.89 -21.89
N TRP A 712 -8.83 -28.40 -20.79
CA TRP A 712 -9.00 -27.87 -19.45
C TRP A 712 -7.78 -27.06 -19.05
N ARG A 713 -7.98 -25.76 -18.86
CA ARG A 713 -7.00 -24.90 -18.22
C ARG A 713 -6.96 -25.22 -16.72
N GLN A 714 -5.76 -25.24 -16.15
CA GLN A 714 -5.55 -25.58 -14.75
C GLN A 714 -5.16 -24.33 -13.98
N TYR A 715 -5.88 -24.08 -12.90
CA TYR A 715 -5.57 -23.04 -11.93
C TYR A 715 -5.22 -23.70 -10.60
N ARG A 716 -4.22 -23.17 -9.91
CA ARG A 716 -3.86 -23.52 -8.54
C ARG A 716 -4.54 -22.56 -7.59
N PHE A 717 -5.17 -23.09 -6.55
CA PHE A 717 -5.45 -22.31 -5.35
C PHE A 717 -4.16 -22.29 -4.55
N SER A 718 -3.36 -21.22 -4.69
CA SER A 718 -2.10 -21.15 -3.94
C SER A 718 -2.37 -21.13 -2.44
N VAL A 719 -3.55 -20.63 -2.02
CA VAL A 719 -4.17 -20.89 -0.71
C VAL A 719 -5.70 -20.90 -0.85
N GLY A 720 -6.37 -21.80 -0.13
CA GLY A 720 -7.84 -21.82 -0.03
C GLY A 720 -8.39 -20.72 0.88
N ALA A 721 -9.68 -20.79 1.23
CA ALA A 721 -10.22 -19.97 2.31
C ALA A 721 -9.39 -20.26 3.59
N PRO A 722 -8.82 -19.26 4.26
CA PRO A 722 -7.80 -19.54 5.28
C PRO A 722 -8.33 -20.23 6.54
N ASP A 723 -9.62 -20.03 6.84
CA ASP A 723 -10.40 -20.85 7.77
C ASP A 723 -10.38 -22.33 7.40
N ALA A 724 -10.67 -22.62 6.14
CA ALA A 724 -10.68 -23.97 5.62
C ALA A 724 -9.26 -24.56 5.65
N GLU A 725 -8.22 -23.79 5.34
CA GLU A 725 -6.83 -24.24 5.38
C GLU A 725 -6.37 -24.61 6.81
N ALA A 726 -6.65 -23.76 7.81
CA ALA A 726 -6.29 -24.00 9.20
C ALA A 726 -7.09 -25.17 9.81
N LYS A 727 -8.41 -25.20 9.59
CA LYS A 727 -9.27 -26.29 10.06
C LYS A 727 -8.93 -27.61 9.36
N PHE A 728 -8.56 -27.56 8.09
CA PHE A 728 -8.06 -28.73 7.35
C PHE A 728 -6.75 -29.23 7.95
N LYS A 729 -5.77 -28.35 8.18
CA LYS A 729 -4.49 -28.71 8.79
C LYS A 729 -4.67 -29.35 10.17
N ALA A 730 -5.47 -28.74 11.05
CA ALA A 730 -5.79 -29.29 12.36
C ALA A 730 -6.47 -30.67 12.27
N SER A 731 -7.38 -30.84 11.30
CA SER A 731 -8.05 -32.13 11.06
C SER A 731 -7.07 -33.20 10.53
N VAL A 732 -6.09 -32.81 9.72
CA VAL A 732 -5.01 -33.70 9.26
C VAL A 732 -4.13 -34.12 10.42
N GLU A 733 -3.71 -33.19 11.28
CA GLU A 733 -2.88 -33.47 12.47
C GLU A 733 -3.61 -34.42 13.44
N GLU A 734 -4.91 -34.21 13.69
CA GLU A 734 -5.75 -35.11 14.49
C GLU A 734 -5.85 -36.52 13.86
N ALA A 735 -6.00 -36.59 12.53
CA ALA A 735 -6.03 -37.86 11.81
C ALA A 735 -4.68 -38.60 11.88
N GLN A 736 -3.56 -37.88 11.75
CA GLN A 736 -2.21 -38.42 11.87
C GLN A 736 -1.92 -38.97 13.28
N ALA A 737 -2.47 -38.35 14.32
CA ALA A 737 -2.34 -38.82 15.69
C ALA A 737 -3.09 -40.16 15.92
N THR A 738 -4.10 -40.47 15.11
CA THR A 738 -5.01 -41.61 15.34
C THR A 738 -4.87 -42.76 14.34
N ASP A 739 -4.39 -42.50 13.12
CA ASP A 739 -4.27 -43.49 12.04
C ASP A 739 -2.86 -43.51 11.44
N THR A 740 -2.23 -44.69 11.46
CA THR A 740 -0.88 -44.90 10.91
C THR A 740 -0.82 -44.71 9.39
N ASN A 741 -1.93 -44.92 8.68
CA ASN A 741 -2.02 -44.65 7.25
C ASN A 741 -1.99 -43.14 6.98
N CYS A 742 -2.63 -42.34 7.82
CA CYS A 742 -2.59 -40.87 7.73
C CYS A 742 -1.19 -40.31 8.00
N GLN A 743 -0.37 -40.98 8.83
CA GLN A 743 1.01 -40.55 9.07
C GLN A 743 1.85 -40.61 7.79
N GLN A 744 1.63 -41.64 6.95
CA GLN A 744 2.34 -41.79 5.68
C GLN A 744 1.65 -41.05 4.52
N TYR A 745 0.31 -41.01 4.52
CA TYR A 745 -0.54 -40.43 3.49
C TYR A 745 -1.63 -39.57 4.15
N PRO A 746 -1.33 -38.30 4.49
CA PRO A 746 -2.22 -37.45 5.30
C PRO A 746 -3.56 -37.13 4.61
N SER A 747 -3.56 -37.05 3.28
CA SER A 747 -4.71 -36.63 2.50
C SER A 747 -4.93 -37.52 1.26
N LEU A 748 -6.17 -37.44 0.76
CA LEU A 748 -6.65 -38.02 -0.48
C LEU A 748 -7.01 -36.90 -1.45
N PHE A 749 -7.05 -37.21 -2.74
CA PHE A 749 -7.58 -36.29 -3.75
C PHE A 749 -8.86 -36.85 -4.36
N ALA A 750 -9.79 -35.96 -4.71
CA ALA A 750 -11.03 -36.32 -5.40
C ALA A 750 -11.57 -35.16 -6.25
N PHE A 751 -12.36 -35.48 -7.28
CA PHE A 751 -12.94 -34.48 -8.17
C PHE A 751 -14.32 -34.02 -7.71
N HIS A 752 -14.56 -32.71 -7.67
CA HIS A 752 -15.86 -32.09 -7.44
C HIS A 752 -16.29 -31.25 -8.64
N GLY A 753 -17.42 -31.60 -9.27
CA GLY A 753 -18.03 -30.81 -10.34
C GLY A 753 -19.21 -30.01 -9.82
N SER A 754 -19.36 -28.76 -10.27
CA SER A 754 -20.51 -27.92 -9.95
C SER A 754 -20.85 -26.99 -11.13
N PRO A 755 -22.12 -26.58 -11.30
CA PRO A 755 -22.51 -25.56 -12.27
C PRO A 755 -21.76 -24.24 -12.08
N LEU A 756 -21.52 -23.51 -13.18
CA LEU A 756 -20.75 -22.26 -13.22
C LEU A 756 -21.23 -21.21 -12.20
N ARG A 757 -22.55 -21.01 -12.07
CA ARG A 757 -23.15 -20.04 -11.13
C ARG A 757 -22.73 -20.20 -9.67
N ASN A 758 -22.34 -21.39 -9.25
CA ASN A 758 -21.96 -21.65 -7.86
C ASN A 758 -20.49 -21.30 -7.58
N TRP A 759 -19.65 -21.25 -8.61
CA TRP A 759 -18.20 -21.12 -8.43
C TRP A 759 -17.80 -19.75 -7.86
N HIS A 760 -18.56 -18.68 -8.11
CA HIS A 760 -18.35 -17.40 -7.42
C HIS A 760 -18.38 -17.56 -5.89
N SER A 761 -19.32 -18.35 -5.35
CA SER A 761 -19.41 -18.59 -3.92
C SER A 761 -18.39 -19.63 -3.44
N ILE A 762 -18.18 -20.72 -4.20
CA ILE A 762 -17.25 -21.80 -3.82
C ILE A 762 -15.81 -21.30 -3.68
N ILE A 763 -15.33 -20.42 -4.59
CA ILE A 763 -13.95 -19.91 -4.48
C ILE A 763 -13.75 -18.99 -3.28
N ARG A 764 -14.82 -18.39 -2.74
CA ARG A 764 -14.77 -17.45 -1.61
C ARG A 764 -14.98 -18.14 -0.26
N HIS A 765 -15.90 -19.09 -0.21
CA HIS A 765 -16.33 -19.74 1.03
C HIS A 765 -15.91 -21.21 1.15
N GLY A 766 -15.31 -21.78 0.11
CA GLY A 766 -15.04 -23.22 0.02
C GLY A 766 -16.28 -24.04 -0.31
N LEU A 767 -16.15 -25.37 -0.18
CA LEU A 767 -17.23 -26.31 -0.47
C LEU A 767 -18.16 -26.48 0.72
N TRP A 768 -19.47 -26.36 0.47
CA TRP A 768 -20.51 -26.45 1.48
C TRP A 768 -21.79 -27.04 0.88
N PHE A 769 -22.69 -27.52 1.73
CA PHE A 769 -23.90 -28.24 1.30
C PHE A 769 -25.17 -27.73 2.01
N LYS A 770 -25.27 -26.44 2.34
CA LYS A 770 -26.48 -25.88 2.99
C LYS A 770 -27.72 -25.98 2.09
N THR A 771 -27.56 -25.86 0.77
CA THR A 771 -28.64 -26.04 -0.20
C THR A 771 -28.57 -27.41 -0.89
N VAL A 772 -29.73 -28.03 -1.14
CA VAL A 772 -29.82 -29.31 -1.85
C VAL A 772 -29.98 -29.01 -3.35
N ALA A 773 -28.87 -29.01 -4.10
CA ALA A 773 -28.88 -28.73 -5.55
C ALA A 773 -29.18 -29.98 -6.41
N HIS A 774 -28.78 -31.16 -5.94
CA HIS A 774 -29.02 -32.47 -6.56
C HIS A 774 -29.48 -33.47 -5.48
N GLY A 775 -30.18 -34.55 -5.88
CA GLY A 775 -30.67 -35.56 -4.94
C GLY A 775 -29.54 -36.21 -4.11
N ARG A 776 -29.75 -36.40 -2.80
CA ARG A 776 -28.76 -36.96 -1.86
C ARG A 776 -28.86 -38.48 -1.72
N ALA A 777 -28.59 -39.21 -2.80
CA ALA A 777 -28.77 -40.66 -2.85
C ALA A 777 -27.88 -41.45 -1.88
N TYR A 778 -26.73 -40.91 -1.48
CA TYR A 778 -25.73 -41.57 -0.64
C TYR A 778 -25.50 -40.82 0.70
N GLY A 779 -26.51 -40.06 1.15
CA GLY A 779 -26.49 -39.34 2.43
C GLY A 779 -26.14 -37.85 2.34
N HIS A 780 -26.05 -37.20 3.51
CA HIS A 780 -25.84 -35.77 3.62
C HIS A 780 -24.35 -35.42 3.69
N GLY A 781 -23.85 -34.71 2.68
CA GLY A 781 -22.47 -34.20 2.65
C GLY A 781 -22.11 -33.62 1.29
N VAL A 782 -20.85 -33.24 1.13
CA VAL A 782 -20.25 -32.85 -0.16
C VAL A 782 -19.87 -34.11 -0.93
N TYR A 783 -20.32 -34.20 -2.19
CA TYR A 783 -20.09 -35.34 -3.07
C TYR A 783 -18.83 -35.10 -3.90
N MET A 784 -17.96 -36.11 -3.96
CA MET A 784 -16.74 -36.10 -4.77
C MET A 784 -16.52 -37.47 -5.42
N ALA A 785 -15.97 -37.48 -6.62
CA ALA A 785 -15.70 -38.68 -7.39
C ALA A 785 -14.21 -39.03 -7.40
N LYS A 786 -13.90 -40.32 -7.29
CA LYS A 786 -12.53 -40.84 -7.47
C LYS A 786 -12.12 -40.86 -8.94
N GLU A 787 -13.10 -41.00 -9.83
CA GLU A 787 -12.93 -41.00 -11.28
C GLU A 787 -13.45 -39.68 -11.85
N GLY A 788 -12.56 -38.92 -12.49
CA GLY A 788 -12.83 -37.53 -12.87
C GLY A 788 -13.90 -37.38 -13.95
N THR A 789 -14.09 -38.37 -14.83
CA THR A 789 -15.12 -38.33 -15.89
C THR A 789 -16.53 -38.11 -15.35
N ILE A 790 -16.82 -38.56 -14.12
CA ILE A 790 -18.10 -38.35 -13.46
C ILE A 790 -18.32 -36.86 -13.15
N SER A 791 -17.36 -36.23 -12.48
CA SER A 791 -17.45 -34.83 -12.05
C SER A 791 -17.30 -33.85 -13.21
N LEU A 792 -16.37 -34.10 -14.13
CA LEU A 792 -16.09 -33.27 -15.32
C LEU A 792 -17.17 -33.40 -16.41
N GLY A 793 -17.89 -34.53 -16.45
CA GLY A 793 -18.92 -34.81 -17.44
C GLY A 793 -20.31 -34.40 -17.00
N THR A 794 -20.76 -34.89 -15.84
CA THR A 794 -22.19 -34.81 -15.46
C THR A 794 -22.50 -33.61 -14.55
N TYR A 795 -21.61 -33.30 -13.61
CA TYR A 795 -21.90 -32.33 -12.54
C TYR A 795 -21.35 -30.92 -12.82
N SER A 796 -20.32 -30.79 -13.66
CA SER A 796 -19.85 -29.49 -14.16
C SER A 796 -20.61 -28.98 -15.39
N ALA A 797 -21.36 -29.85 -16.06
CA ALA A 797 -22.17 -29.51 -17.24
C ALA A 797 -23.47 -28.82 -16.82
N GLY A 798 -23.40 -27.51 -16.58
CA GLY A 798 -24.53 -26.71 -16.09
C GLY A 798 -25.01 -25.61 -17.03
N HIS A 799 -24.32 -25.34 -18.14
CA HIS A 799 -24.71 -24.23 -19.00
C HIS A 799 -26.03 -24.56 -19.71
N ARG A 800 -27.08 -23.78 -19.43
CA ARG A 800 -28.31 -23.83 -20.22
C ARG A 800 -27.97 -23.37 -21.62
N VAL A 801 -28.33 -24.17 -22.62
CA VAL A 801 -28.27 -23.78 -24.03
C VAL A 801 -29.03 -22.45 -24.18
N GLY A 802 -28.32 -21.36 -24.47
CA GLY A 802 -28.90 -20.03 -24.74
C GLY A 802 -28.57 -18.91 -23.73
N ILE A 803 -27.98 -19.18 -22.57
CA ILE A 803 -27.43 -18.14 -21.69
C ILE A 803 -25.96 -17.99 -22.08
N SER A 804 -25.54 -16.83 -22.60
CA SER A 804 -24.14 -16.58 -22.94
C SER A 804 -23.38 -16.15 -21.68
N GLY A 805 -22.22 -16.75 -21.40
CA GLY A 805 -21.25 -16.18 -20.47
C GLY A 805 -20.84 -14.75 -20.85
N TRP A 806 -20.05 -14.09 -20.00
CA TRP A 806 -19.63 -12.71 -20.25
C TRP A 806 -18.96 -12.58 -21.62
N ARG A 807 -19.56 -11.81 -22.53
CA ARG A 807 -19.19 -11.83 -23.96
C ARG A 807 -17.79 -11.30 -24.26
N LYS A 808 -17.27 -10.47 -23.35
CA LYS A 808 -15.93 -9.87 -23.43
C LYS A 808 -14.88 -10.71 -22.70
N SER A 809 -15.26 -11.87 -22.14
CA SER A 809 -14.32 -12.82 -21.54
C SER A 809 -13.45 -13.47 -22.61
N LYS A 810 -12.14 -13.46 -22.39
CA LYS A 810 -11.21 -14.22 -23.24
C LYS A 810 -11.18 -15.71 -22.89
N ILE A 811 -11.37 -16.05 -21.61
CA ILE A 811 -11.36 -17.45 -21.16
C ILE A 811 -12.58 -18.20 -21.70
N GLY A 812 -13.74 -17.54 -21.76
CA GLY A 812 -14.97 -18.15 -22.23
C GLY A 812 -15.29 -19.43 -21.46
N ALA A 813 -15.28 -19.34 -20.12
CA ALA A 813 -15.48 -20.50 -19.24
C ALA A 813 -16.86 -21.13 -19.49
N THR A 814 -16.88 -22.44 -19.74
CA THR A 814 -18.11 -23.21 -20.02
C THR A 814 -18.41 -24.24 -18.94
N SER A 815 -17.38 -24.77 -18.29
CA SER A 815 -17.50 -25.76 -17.21
C SER A 815 -16.33 -25.62 -16.24
N CYS A 816 -16.60 -25.83 -14.96
CA CYS A 816 -15.60 -25.77 -13.90
C CYS A 816 -15.71 -27.01 -13.01
N ALA A 817 -14.56 -27.57 -12.63
CA ALA A 817 -14.44 -28.67 -11.68
C ALA A 817 -13.23 -28.42 -10.78
N ALA A 818 -13.30 -28.80 -9.50
CA ALA A 818 -12.16 -28.73 -8.60
C ALA A 818 -11.54 -30.12 -8.38
N LEU A 819 -10.22 -30.12 -8.25
CA LEU A 819 -9.49 -31.18 -7.58
C LEU A 819 -9.36 -30.80 -6.10
N VAL A 820 -10.02 -31.59 -5.26
CA VAL A 820 -10.20 -31.34 -3.83
C VAL A 820 -9.28 -32.26 -3.05
N GLU A 821 -8.54 -31.70 -2.12
CA GLU A 821 -7.78 -32.43 -1.12
C GLU A 821 -8.67 -32.72 0.10
N VAL A 822 -8.64 -33.96 0.57
CA VAL A 822 -9.54 -34.51 1.58
C VAL A 822 -8.74 -35.21 2.66
N VAL A 823 -9.07 -35.03 3.94
CA VAL A 823 -8.41 -35.78 5.04
C VAL A 823 -8.56 -37.30 4.82
N ASN A 824 -7.47 -38.06 4.94
CA ASN A 824 -7.46 -39.50 4.64
C ASN A 824 -8.13 -40.37 5.71
N GLN A 825 -9.43 -40.16 5.96
CA GLN A 825 -10.24 -40.92 6.92
C GLN A 825 -11.47 -41.55 6.24
N PRO A 826 -11.30 -42.36 5.18
CA PRO A 826 -12.42 -42.87 4.38
C PRO A 826 -13.42 -43.75 5.16
N SER A 827 -13.01 -44.31 6.30
CA SER A 827 -13.87 -45.06 7.21
C SER A 827 -14.89 -44.18 7.96
N LYS A 828 -14.60 -42.88 8.11
CA LYS A 828 -15.46 -41.89 8.77
C LYS A 828 -16.33 -41.09 7.79
N PHE A 829 -16.21 -41.35 6.49
CA PHE A 829 -17.07 -40.69 5.49
C PHE A 829 -18.49 -41.26 5.55
N VAL A 830 -19.47 -40.44 5.17
CA VAL A 830 -20.88 -40.89 5.08
C VAL A 830 -21.03 -41.97 4.02
N SER A 831 -20.27 -41.84 2.94
CA SER A 831 -20.08 -42.88 1.92
C SER A 831 -18.65 -42.79 1.40
N ASN A 832 -18.05 -43.95 1.10
CA ASN A 832 -16.75 -44.05 0.46
C ASN A 832 -16.75 -44.88 -0.84
N ASN A 833 -17.89 -45.45 -1.20
CA ASN A 833 -18.10 -46.25 -2.39
C ASN A 833 -19.59 -46.18 -2.82
N PRO A 834 -19.91 -45.77 -4.06
CA PRO A 834 -19.00 -45.45 -5.18
C PRO A 834 -18.36 -44.05 -5.10
N TYR A 835 -18.91 -43.14 -4.28
CA TYR A 835 -18.45 -41.75 -4.16
C TYR A 835 -18.02 -41.42 -2.74
N TYR A 836 -17.13 -40.45 -2.60
CA TYR A 836 -16.86 -39.82 -1.31
C TYR A 836 -17.98 -38.85 -0.98
N VAL A 837 -18.62 -39.07 0.17
CA VAL A 837 -19.60 -38.14 0.74
C VAL A 837 -19.10 -37.73 2.11
N VAL A 838 -18.64 -36.49 2.22
CA VAL A 838 -18.02 -35.96 3.44
C VAL A 838 -18.93 -34.89 4.04
N GLN A 839 -19.34 -35.13 5.29
CA GLN A 839 -20.18 -34.19 6.04
C GLN A 839 -19.38 -33.08 6.73
N HIS A 840 -18.10 -33.33 7.04
CA HIS A 840 -17.21 -32.40 7.70
C HIS A 840 -16.54 -31.51 6.65
N THR A 841 -17.07 -30.29 6.43
CA THR A 841 -16.53 -29.37 5.43
C THR A 841 -15.10 -28.94 5.74
N GLN A 842 -14.70 -28.96 7.02
CA GLN A 842 -13.32 -28.70 7.44
C GLN A 842 -12.31 -29.76 6.94
N TRP A 843 -12.78 -30.92 6.48
CA TRP A 843 -11.91 -31.95 5.92
C TRP A 843 -11.67 -31.78 4.43
N LEU A 844 -12.15 -30.69 3.82
CA LEU A 844 -12.15 -30.48 2.38
C LEU A 844 -11.49 -29.15 2.04
N ILE A 845 -10.56 -29.18 1.09
CA ILE A 845 -9.98 -27.96 0.53
C ILE A 845 -9.78 -28.07 -0.97
N CYS A 846 -10.21 -27.05 -1.72
CA CYS A 846 -9.96 -26.97 -3.15
C CYS A 846 -8.50 -26.61 -3.40
N ARG A 847 -7.77 -27.45 -4.14
CA ARG A 847 -6.35 -27.21 -4.50
C ARG A 847 -6.15 -26.79 -5.94
N TYR A 848 -6.95 -27.34 -6.85
CA TYR A 848 -6.92 -26.95 -8.25
C TYR A 848 -8.32 -26.70 -8.78
N LEU A 849 -8.46 -25.69 -9.64
CA LEU A 849 -9.65 -25.42 -10.43
C LEU A 849 -9.36 -25.72 -11.90
N LEU A 850 -10.12 -26.65 -12.46
CA LEU A 850 -10.10 -27.02 -13.86
C LEU A 850 -11.20 -26.23 -14.57
N VAL A 851 -10.82 -25.46 -15.59
CA VAL A 851 -11.73 -24.60 -16.36
C VAL A 851 -11.74 -25.04 -17.81
N LYS A 852 -12.89 -25.48 -18.31
CA LYS A 852 -13.10 -25.82 -19.71
C LYS A 852 -13.48 -24.56 -20.49
N THR A 853 -12.72 -24.26 -21.53
CA THR A 853 -12.97 -23.10 -22.39
C THR A 853 -13.75 -23.50 -23.63
N GLY A 854 -14.66 -22.63 -24.09
CA GLY A 854 -15.36 -22.85 -25.37
C GLY A 854 -14.38 -22.82 -26.54
N SER A 855 -14.53 -23.71 -27.52
CA SER A 855 -13.67 -23.76 -28.71
C SER A 855 -13.84 -22.50 -29.56
N GLY A 856 -13.01 -21.48 -29.31
CA GLY A 856 -12.88 -20.26 -30.10
C GLY A 856 -11.42 -19.86 -30.21
N ASN A 857 -10.78 -20.23 -31.32
CA ASN A 857 -9.64 -19.57 -31.95
C ASN A 857 -8.33 -19.27 -31.20
N ASP A 858 -7.95 -19.96 -30.12
CA ASP A 858 -6.53 -20.08 -29.75
C ASP A 858 -5.96 -21.40 -30.31
N GLY A 859 -5.77 -21.41 -31.63
CA GLY A 859 -5.08 -22.46 -32.35
C GLY A 859 -3.58 -22.16 -32.45
N THR A 860 -2.84 -22.37 -31.37
CA THR A 860 -1.46 -22.85 -31.47
C THR A 860 -1.34 -24.10 -30.60
N PRO A 861 -1.40 -25.30 -31.20
CA PRO A 861 -0.92 -26.49 -30.54
C PRO A 861 0.56 -26.27 -30.21
N LEU A 862 0.95 -26.42 -28.95
CA LEU A 862 2.36 -26.63 -28.60
C LEU A 862 2.79 -28.00 -29.13
N THR A 863 3.01 -28.09 -30.44
CA THR A 863 3.80 -29.15 -31.07
C THR A 863 5.17 -28.57 -31.36
N THR A 864 6.03 -28.52 -30.36
CA THR A 864 7.46 -28.42 -30.61
C THR A 864 7.93 -29.79 -31.08
N ASN A 865 8.27 -29.86 -32.37
CA ASN A 865 8.98 -30.98 -32.96
C ASN A 865 10.34 -31.11 -32.26
N MET A 866 10.46 -32.09 -31.37
CA MET A 866 11.74 -32.50 -30.82
C MET A 866 12.52 -33.29 -31.87
N THR A 867 13.52 -32.66 -32.46
CA THR A 867 14.70 -33.34 -32.98
C THR A 867 15.92 -32.84 -32.22
N GLU A 868 16.50 -33.76 -31.46
CA GLU A 868 17.94 -33.86 -31.13
C GLU A 868 18.59 -32.66 -30.43
N ASN A 869 18.54 -32.68 -29.09
CA ASN A 869 19.70 -32.45 -28.21
C ASN A 869 19.32 -32.79 -26.76
N LYS A 870 19.27 -34.09 -26.49
CA LYS A 870 18.67 -34.69 -25.29
C LYS A 870 19.75 -35.38 -24.45
N ALA A 871 20.61 -34.60 -23.80
CA ALA A 871 21.57 -35.18 -22.85
C ALA A 871 22.10 -34.26 -21.75
N GLU A 872 22.09 -32.92 -21.89
CA GLU A 872 22.81 -32.06 -20.94
C GLU A 872 21.94 -31.11 -20.09
N ALA A 873 20.65 -30.94 -20.41
CA ALA A 873 19.72 -30.07 -19.65
C ALA A 873 18.71 -30.81 -18.74
N GLU A 874 18.65 -32.14 -18.78
CA GLU A 874 17.59 -32.93 -18.08
C GLU A 874 17.86 -33.17 -16.58
N ILE A 875 18.98 -32.67 -16.01
CA ILE A 875 19.35 -32.99 -14.61
C ILE A 875 18.93 -31.91 -13.59
N SER A 876 18.52 -30.69 -13.98
CA SER A 876 18.23 -29.61 -13.01
C SER A 876 16.74 -29.30 -12.71
N ASN A 877 15.76 -29.82 -13.47
CA ASN A 877 14.35 -29.38 -13.38
C ASN A 877 13.32 -30.49 -13.12
N HIS A 878 13.64 -31.54 -12.35
CA HIS A 878 12.64 -32.54 -11.96
C HIS A 878 11.78 -32.03 -10.79
N VAL A 879 10.53 -31.64 -11.05
CA VAL A 879 9.54 -31.34 -9.99
C VAL A 879 9.06 -32.67 -9.37
N PRO A 880 9.20 -32.89 -8.05
CA PRO A 880 8.71 -34.11 -7.40
C PRO A 880 7.18 -34.17 -7.42
N TYR A 881 6.62 -35.37 -7.30
CA TYR A 881 5.16 -35.58 -7.25
C TYR A 881 4.68 -35.81 -5.82
N VAL A 882 3.46 -35.38 -5.52
CA VAL A 882 2.77 -35.65 -4.26
C VAL A 882 2.59 -37.17 -4.08
N LYS A 883 2.90 -37.68 -2.90
CA LYS A 883 2.74 -39.11 -2.56
C LYS A 883 1.26 -39.42 -2.32
N LEU A 884 0.60 -40.04 -3.29
CA LEU A 884 -0.81 -40.45 -3.20
C LEU A 884 -0.95 -41.81 -2.48
N ASP A 885 -2.05 -41.98 -1.74
CA ASP A 885 -2.38 -43.25 -1.06
C ASP A 885 -2.69 -44.36 -2.09
N PRO A 886 -1.90 -45.45 -2.15
CA PRO A 886 -2.12 -46.55 -3.07
C PRO A 886 -3.47 -47.28 -2.88
N LYS A 887 -4.05 -47.22 -1.68
CA LYS A 887 -5.33 -47.88 -1.35
C LYS A 887 -6.54 -47.12 -1.90
N GLN A 888 -6.37 -45.85 -2.26
CA GLN A 888 -7.46 -44.97 -2.71
C GLN A 888 -7.02 -44.24 -4.00
N PRO A 889 -6.85 -44.95 -5.12
CA PRO A 889 -6.39 -44.35 -6.36
C PRO A 889 -7.41 -43.34 -6.90
N ILE A 890 -6.89 -42.21 -7.38
CA ILE A 890 -7.63 -41.22 -8.15
C ILE A 890 -7.30 -41.38 -9.63
N THR A 891 -8.33 -41.41 -10.48
CA THR A 891 -8.17 -41.66 -11.91
C THR A 891 -8.96 -40.65 -12.75
N LEU A 892 -8.50 -40.43 -13.98
CA LEU A 892 -9.24 -39.73 -15.01
C LEU A 892 -9.09 -40.52 -16.31
N ASN A 893 -10.21 -40.90 -16.93
CA ASN A 893 -10.22 -41.81 -18.08
C ASN A 893 -9.51 -43.13 -17.77
N SER A 894 -9.67 -43.65 -16.55
CA SER A 894 -8.98 -44.86 -16.05
C SER A 894 -7.45 -44.77 -16.00
N LYS A 895 -6.86 -43.58 -16.16
CA LYS A 895 -5.43 -43.34 -15.95
C LYS A 895 -5.19 -42.72 -14.56
N PRO A 896 -4.16 -43.13 -13.82
CA PRO A 896 -3.83 -42.51 -12.53
C PRO A 896 -3.45 -41.05 -12.71
N LEU A 897 -3.82 -40.20 -11.75
CA LEU A 897 -3.43 -38.80 -11.73
C LEU A 897 -2.04 -38.63 -11.12
N GLU A 898 -1.21 -37.76 -11.70
CA GLU A 898 0.08 -37.38 -11.11
C GLU A 898 0.03 -35.88 -10.82
N ILE A 899 0.24 -35.51 -9.55
CA ILE A 899 0.13 -34.14 -9.06
C ILE A 899 1.54 -33.66 -8.71
N PRO A 900 2.11 -32.70 -9.45
CA PRO A 900 3.39 -32.09 -9.08
C PRO A 900 3.30 -31.41 -7.71
N ASP A 901 4.39 -31.47 -6.94
CA ASP A 901 4.48 -30.85 -5.63
C ASP A 901 4.33 -29.31 -5.75
N PRO A 902 3.26 -28.72 -5.21
CA PRO A 902 3.01 -27.28 -5.32
C PRO A 902 4.02 -26.42 -4.55
N GLY A 903 4.76 -26.99 -3.59
CA GLY A 903 5.75 -26.26 -2.78
C GLY A 903 7.13 -26.13 -3.44
N HIS A 904 7.47 -27.04 -4.36
CA HIS A 904 8.84 -27.19 -4.87
C HIS A 904 9.41 -25.92 -5.50
N LYS A 905 8.65 -25.24 -6.36
CA LYS A 905 9.10 -24.01 -7.03
C LYS A 905 9.38 -22.89 -6.04
N LEU A 906 8.53 -22.76 -5.03
CA LEU A 906 8.69 -21.77 -3.98
C LEU A 906 9.91 -22.09 -3.11
N GLU A 907 10.17 -23.35 -2.81
CA GLU A 907 11.37 -23.79 -2.10
C GLU A 907 12.66 -23.53 -2.89
N VAL A 908 12.64 -23.78 -4.20
CA VAL A 908 13.75 -23.46 -5.10
C VAL A 908 13.97 -21.94 -5.12
N LEU A 909 12.92 -21.15 -5.32
CA LEU A 909 12.99 -19.69 -5.29
C LEU A 909 13.53 -19.18 -3.95
N MET A 910 13.06 -19.69 -2.82
CA MET A 910 13.58 -19.32 -1.49
C MET A 910 15.06 -19.64 -1.34
N ARG A 911 15.52 -20.78 -1.89
CA ARG A 911 16.93 -21.17 -1.86
C ARG A 911 17.78 -20.26 -2.73
N GLU A 912 17.31 -19.92 -3.93
CA GLU A 912 17.96 -18.95 -4.82
C GLU A 912 18.11 -17.59 -4.14
N ARG A 913 17.00 -17.05 -3.58
CA ARG A 913 17.05 -15.77 -2.86
C ARG A 913 17.98 -15.83 -1.65
N ARG A 914 17.96 -16.92 -0.88
CA ARG A 914 18.89 -17.09 0.25
C ARG A 914 20.34 -17.15 -0.21
N ASN A 915 20.63 -17.78 -1.35
CA ASN A 915 21.97 -17.84 -1.92
C ASN A 915 22.43 -16.46 -2.41
N GLU A 916 21.57 -15.68 -3.07
CA GLU A 916 21.88 -14.30 -3.48
C GLU A 916 22.28 -13.43 -2.27
N PHE A 917 21.50 -13.50 -1.17
CA PHE A 917 21.81 -12.77 0.07
C PHE A 917 22.99 -13.34 0.87
N GLY A 918 23.23 -14.65 0.79
CA GLY A 918 24.34 -15.32 1.50
C GLY A 918 25.74 -14.88 1.04
N TYR A 919 25.83 -14.11 -0.06
CA TYR A 919 27.06 -13.53 -0.59
C TYR A 919 27.08 -11.99 -0.58
N GLN A 920 26.02 -11.33 -0.09
CA GLN A 920 25.90 -9.87 -0.04
C GLN A 920 25.56 -9.43 1.39
N ASP A 921 26.56 -9.41 2.29
CA ASP A 921 26.52 -8.43 3.37
C ASP A 921 26.91 -7.09 2.74
N GLU A 922 25.90 -6.35 2.26
CA GLU A 922 26.09 -5.00 1.73
C GLU A 922 26.82 -4.15 2.79
N GLU A 923 28.01 -3.65 2.44
CA GLU A 923 28.77 -2.75 3.31
C GLU A 923 27.95 -1.47 3.55
N MET A 924 27.89 -1.03 4.80
CA MET A 924 27.24 0.24 5.14
C MET A 924 27.99 1.38 4.48
N ASP A 925 27.28 2.34 3.89
CA ASP A 925 27.90 3.46 3.20
C ASP A 925 28.68 4.39 4.14
N ALA A 926 29.47 5.31 3.58
CA ALA A 926 30.31 6.23 4.34
C ALA A 926 29.51 7.11 5.33
N THR A 927 28.26 7.46 5.01
CA THR A 927 27.41 8.29 5.89
C THR A 927 26.95 7.49 7.11
N ASP A 928 26.69 6.19 6.92
CA ASP A 928 26.31 5.31 8.00
C ASP A 928 27.53 4.96 8.87
N GLN A 929 28.68 4.71 8.24
CA GLN A 929 29.96 4.50 8.93
C GLN A 929 30.37 5.69 9.79
N GLU A 930 30.11 6.93 9.36
CA GLU A 930 30.31 8.16 10.15
C GLU A 930 29.59 8.07 11.51
N VAL A 931 28.35 7.56 11.51
CA VAL A 931 27.56 7.38 12.73
C VAL A 931 28.20 6.33 13.64
N PHE A 932 28.63 5.19 13.09
CA PHE A 932 29.25 4.12 13.89
C PHE A 932 30.64 4.47 14.42
N ASN A 933 31.40 5.29 13.71
CA ASN A 933 32.75 5.70 14.07
C ASN A 933 32.79 6.90 15.02
N TYR A 934 31.64 7.46 15.43
CA TYR A 934 31.59 8.56 16.38
C TYR A 934 32.24 8.19 17.72
N VAL A 935 33.15 9.03 18.22
CA VAL A 935 33.80 8.88 19.53
C VAL A 935 33.53 10.14 20.35
N GLU A 936 32.91 9.96 21.51
CA GLU A 936 32.60 11.06 22.43
C GLU A 936 33.88 11.57 23.11
N GLY A 937 34.32 12.79 22.79
CA GLY A 937 35.35 13.53 23.55
C GLY A 937 36.84 13.28 23.23
N ALA A 938 37.23 13.18 21.95
CA ALA A 938 38.65 13.12 21.57
C ALA A 938 39.35 14.50 21.59
N ASP A 939 39.43 15.14 22.77
CA ASP A 939 40.35 16.25 23.04
C ASP A 939 41.76 15.71 23.33
N PHE A 940 42.66 15.75 22.35
CA PHE A 940 44.09 15.54 22.58
C PHE A 940 44.79 16.87 22.87
N ASN A 941 44.79 17.29 24.14
CA ASN A 941 45.82 18.19 24.63
C ASN A 941 46.59 17.55 25.79
N GLY A 942 47.67 16.86 25.45
CA GLY A 942 48.56 16.24 26.41
C GLY A 942 49.87 15.76 25.77
N LYS A 943 50.80 16.69 25.52
CA LYS A 943 52.20 16.38 25.21
C LYS A 943 52.80 15.48 26.29
N GLY A 944 52.80 14.17 26.07
CA GLY A 944 53.52 13.17 26.84
C GLY A 944 54.43 12.36 25.94
N LYS A 945 55.74 12.63 26.01
CA LYS A 945 56.77 11.91 25.23
C LYS A 945 56.75 10.40 25.53
N GLY A 946 56.61 9.61 24.46
CA GLY A 946 57.38 8.38 24.21
C GLY A 946 56.89 7.09 24.85
N LYS A 947 56.33 6.20 24.03
CA LYS A 947 56.93 4.88 23.70
C LYS A 947 56.13 4.19 22.59
N GLU A 948 56.83 3.86 21.51
CA GLU A 948 56.36 2.94 20.47
C GLU A 948 55.92 1.61 21.09
N VAL A 949 54.71 1.17 20.76
CA VAL A 949 54.36 -0.25 20.73
C VAL A 949 53.59 -0.48 19.43
N GLN A 950 54.22 -1.20 18.51
CA GLN A 950 53.58 -1.73 17.31
C GLN A 950 52.50 -2.75 17.71
N HIS A 951 51.29 -2.58 17.18
CA HIS A 951 50.36 -3.70 17.04
C HIS A 951 49.64 -3.59 15.69
N ASN A 952 50.12 -4.36 14.73
CA ASN A 952 49.33 -4.82 13.59
C ASN A 952 48.25 -5.76 14.12
N GLY A 953 47.00 -5.52 13.74
CA GLY A 953 45.90 -6.43 14.04
C GLY A 953 44.66 -6.04 13.24
N TYR A 954 44.62 -6.49 11.99
CA TYR A 954 43.37 -6.75 11.27
C TYR A 954 42.47 -7.60 12.17
N ILE A 955 41.25 -7.16 12.46
CA ILE A 955 40.23 -8.00 13.09
C ILE A 955 39.37 -8.56 11.96
N ASP A 956 39.78 -9.72 11.45
CA ASP A 956 38.87 -10.64 10.75
C ASP A 956 37.93 -11.24 11.80
N ILE A 957 36.61 -11.09 11.60
CA ILE A 957 35.60 -11.81 12.38
C ILE A 957 35.09 -12.96 11.51
N ASP A 958 35.87 -14.04 11.45
CA ASP A 958 35.42 -15.33 10.94
C ASP A 958 34.46 -15.96 11.98
N PHE A 959 33.19 -16.13 11.60
CA PHE A 959 32.23 -16.95 12.34
C PHE A 959 32.41 -18.43 11.96
N GLU A 960 33.17 -19.18 12.76
CA GLU A 960 33.19 -20.64 12.69
C GLU A 960 31.90 -21.23 13.27
N MET A 961 31.15 -21.91 12.42
CA MET A 961 29.89 -22.57 12.72
C MET A 961 30.15 -24.00 13.19
N ASP A 962 30.19 -24.23 14.50
CA ASP A 962 30.37 -25.58 15.05
C ASP A 962 29.05 -26.38 15.02
N ALA A 963 29.02 -27.37 14.12
CA ALA A 963 27.96 -28.34 13.98
C ALA A 963 28.11 -29.48 15.02
N ALA A 964 27.20 -29.56 15.99
CA ALA A 964 27.08 -30.71 16.89
C ALA A 964 25.75 -31.45 16.65
N ALA A 965 25.84 -32.65 16.07
CA ALA A 965 24.74 -33.60 15.91
C ALA A 965 24.27 -34.17 17.27
N PRO A 966 22.98 -34.54 17.43
CA PRO A 966 22.49 -35.05 18.70
C PRO A 966 22.77 -36.55 18.86
N GLY A 967 23.67 -36.89 19.78
CA GLY A 967 23.90 -38.24 20.28
C GLY A 967 22.92 -38.59 21.40
N THR A 968 22.16 -39.66 21.17
CA THR A 968 21.34 -40.37 22.15
C THR A 968 22.10 -40.73 23.43
N THR A 969 21.61 -40.28 24.59
CA THR A 969 21.91 -40.94 25.87
C THR A 969 20.65 -41.03 26.74
N HIS A 970 20.24 -42.28 26.97
CA HIS A 970 19.32 -42.69 28.02
C HIS A 970 19.89 -42.33 29.39
N HIS A 971 19.13 -41.66 30.24
CA HIS A 971 19.20 -41.93 31.67
C HIS A 971 17.83 -41.76 32.36
N SER A 972 17.41 -42.90 32.90
CA SER A 972 16.30 -43.16 33.80
C SER A 972 16.29 -42.26 35.02
N PHE A 973 15.13 -41.70 35.37
CA PHE A 973 14.82 -41.31 36.75
C PHE A 973 13.73 -42.21 37.32
N ALA A 974 14.13 -42.93 38.36
CA ALA A 974 13.30 -43.82 39.14
C ALA A 974 12.39 -43.03 40.09
N VAL A 975 11.16 -43.53 40.18
CA VAL A 975 10.12 -43.23 41.16
C VAL A 975 10.59 -43.62 42.56
N GLY A 976 10.29 -42.77 43.55
CA GLY A 976 10.52 -43.03 44.97
C GLY A 976 9.65 -42.14 45.86
N ASP A 977 8.54 -42.73 46.30
CA ASP A 977 7.46 -42.21 47.14
C ASP A 977 7.87 -41.57 48.47
N ALA A 978 7.01 -40.66 48.99
CA ALA A 978 6.45 -40.77 50.34
C ALA A 978 5.25 -39.82 50.57
N TYR A 979 4.05 -40.40 50.47
CA TYR A 979 2.85 -40.21 51.29
C TYR A 979 2.81 -39.05 52.31
N HIS A 980 1.83 -38.14 52.15
CA HIS A 980 0.66 -38.13 53.04
C HIS A 980 -0.59 -37.52 52.39
#